data_AF-A0A8X7NZX7-F1
#
_entry.id   AF-A0A8X7NZX7-F1
#
_cell.length_a   1.000
_cell.length_b   1.000
_cell.length_c   1.000
_cell.angle_alpha   90.00
_cell.angle_beta   90.00
_cell.angle_gamma   90.00
#
_symmetry.space_group_name_H-M   'P 1'
#
loop_
_entity.id
_entity.type
_entity.pdbx_description
1 polymer ?
#
loop_
_entity_poly.entity_id
_entity_poly.type
_entity_poly.pdbx_seq_one_letter_code
_entity_poly.pdbx_strand_id
1 'polypeptide(L)'
;MQATKTHLVDRIWGQYYSEFEAIGAENVKESQNKEEGDVEVPSVMETRWEGEILGRTSAGEPLYQQALVGGEVVAVGGAVLLEVNETSVIYFVEYMFESSDHCKMLHGRHLQRGSETVLGYAANERELFLTNACMTVQLKDIKGTVSFEIRSKPWGHQYRKENNAADELDRARAEERRAQHLKTEYFCKCLYSPVRGGFFSLQLNDLGRGSGSCSSCEIREEENERSKLEVNISKRGFVYDGIDYCIEDYVYVKPLYMIDPEKNIALDAFCVCQVLDIVFPKSSKDALFEVKLRRFYRPEDISTEKAYTSNIQELYYSEDIYFLPPEVLEGKCEVRKKHNMPLRNDYLTLDNIFFCELFYDSSRDSLYQMPVHIKPKFSSIKDDTLLRKLKGEGIEGETDYDELPKEMRLATLDIFAGCGGLSKGLEQSGVSETKWAIEYEEPAGQAFKQNHPESTVLLTTAILIIGRAIMEKCGDKDECISTTEANELAAKLDEEQKLALPLPGQVDFINGGPPCQGFSGMNRFQEGSWSKVQREMILAFLSFAEYFRPRYFLLENVRNFVSFNGGQTFKLTLASLLEMGYQVRFGVLEAGAYGVSQSRKRAFIWAAAPGEVLPEWPEPMHVFGTPELKIKLSKRSHYAAVRSTQYGAPFRSITVKDTINDLPPIENGESETNREYGADPVSWFQKKIRGNMFVLTDHICKEMDETNLIRCKNIPKTPGADWRDLQNLKKKLSSGKMVDMIPAWLRNKAKTHNGWKGIFGRLDMEGSFATSITDPRPMGMVGMCFHPEQDRIISVRECARSQGFPDSYEFAGKILDKHRQIGNAVPPPLAFALGRKLKEAVLLKKLPLQQ
;
A
#
# COMPACT_ATOMS: atom_id res chain seq x y z
N MET A 1 2.96 12.49 -30.11
CA MET A 1 3.65 11.49 -29.27
C MET A 1 2.63 10.45 -28.81
N GLN A 2 2.52 9.35 -29.55
CA GLN A 2 1.90 8.12 -29.04
C GLN A 2 2.96 7.36 -28.25
N ALA A 3 2.61 6.77 -27.11
CA ALA A 3 3.54 5.91 -26.37
C ALA A 3 3.85 4.60 -27.14
N THR A 4 5.12 4.15 -27.10
CA THR A 4 5.48 2.77 -27.48
C THR A 4 4.82 1.78 -26.53
N LYS A 5 4.17 0.77 -27.08
CA LYS A 5 3.45 -0.26 -26.33
C LYS A 5 3.72 -1.63 -26.91
N THR A 6 3.55 -2.66 -26.09
CA THR A 6 3.43 -4.04 -26.59
C THR A 6 2.04 -4.25 -27.19
N HIS A 7 1.92 -5.18 -28.13
CA HIS A 7 0.63 -5.54 -28.74
C HIS A 7 -0.44 -5.90 -27.71
N LEU A 8 -0.06 -6.57 -26.61
CA LEU A 8 -0.98 -6.93 -25.54
C LEU A 8 -1.59 -5.69 -24.85
N VAL A 9 -0.75 -4.73 -24.48
CA VAL A 9 -1.20 -3.52 -23.78
C VAL A 9 -2.01 -2.64 -24.72
N ASP A 10 -1.58 -2.50 -25.98
CA ASP A 10 -2.35 -1.72 -26.96
C ASP A 10 -3.71 -2.35 -27.24
N ARG A 11 -3.81 -3.68 -27.31
CA ARG A 11 -5.09 -4.38 -27.45
C ARG A 11 -6.05 -4.11 -26.29
N ILE A 12 -5.64 -4.37 -25.05
CA ILE A 12 -6.53 -4.27 -23.87
C ILE A 12 -7.09 -2.86 -23.75
N TRP A 13 -6.25 -1.85 -24.00
CA TRP A 13 -6.66 -0.45 -23.90
C TRP A 13 -7.35 0.05 -25.17
N GLY A 14 -6.95 -0.46 -26.34
CA GLY A 14 -7.52 -0.13 -27.65
C GLY A 14 -8.96 -0.65 -27.80
N GLN A 15 -9.22 -1.91 -27.45
CA GLN A 15 -10.57 -2.49 -27.41
C GLN A 15 -11.50 -1.62 -26.55
N TYR A 16 -11.02 -1.21 -25.39
CA TYR A 16 -11.75 -0.32 -24.50
C TYR A 16 -12.06 1.04 -25.14
N TYR A 17 -11.09 1.72 -25.74
CA TYR A 17 -11.33 3.03 -26.36
C TYR A 17 -12.25 2.93 -27.58
N SER A 18 -12.17 1.86 -28.38
CA SER A 18 -13.07 1.62 -29.51
C SER A 18 -14.51 1.34 -29.08
N GLU A 19 -14.71 0.56 -28.01
CA GLU A 19 -16.04 0.29 -27.46
C GLU A 19 -16.63 1.53 -26.79
N PHE A 20 -15.78 2.38 -26.19
CA PHE A 20 -16.22 3.63 -25.57
C PHE A 20 -16.61 4.71 -26.58
N GLU A 21 -15.93 4.79 -27.74
CA GLU A 21 -16.35 5.67 -28.85
C GLU A 21 -17.68 5.19 -29.46
N ALA A 22 -17.93 3.88 -29.50
CA ALA A 22 -19.22 3.31 -29.92
C ALA A 22 -20.36 3.59 -28.91
N ILE A 23 -20.08 3.44 -27.61
CA ILE A 23 -21.00 3.83 -26.52
C ILE A 23 -21.18 5.36 -26.46
N GLY A 24 -20.23 6.14 -26.98
CA GLY A 24 -20.30 7.60 -27.06
C GLY A 24 -21.47 8.16 -27.88
N ALA A 25 -22.18 7.32 -28.63
CA ALA A 25 -23.36 7.66 -29.42
C ALA A 25 -24.68 7.12 -28.84
N GLU A 26 -24.66 6.31 -27.78
CA GLU A 26 -25.87 5.76 -27.17
C GLU A 26 -25.83 5.90 -25.65
N ASN A 27 -26.75 6.71 -25.12
CA ASN A 27 -27.14 6.65 -23.71
C ASN A 27 -27.38 5.17 -23.36
N VAL A 28 -26.55 4.62 -22.48
CA VAL A 28 -26.74 3.29 -21.88
C VAL A 28 -28.04 3.30 -21.10
N LYS A 29 -29.15 3.02 -21.80
CA LYS A 29 -30.30 2.37 -21.20
C LYS A 29 -29.83 0.95 -20.93
N GLU A 30 -29.87 0.55 -19.67
CA GLU A 30 -29.84 -0.86 -19.28
C GLU A 30 -30.94 -1.58 -20.10
N SER A 31 -30.54 -2.28 -21.15
CA SER A 31 -31.39 -3.21 -21.86
C SER A 31 -31.52 -4.46 -21.00
N GLN A 32 -32.48 -4.42 -20.08
CA GLN A 32 -33.07 -5.64 -19.53
C GLN A 32 -33.81 -6.34 -20.67
N ASN A 33 -33.13 -7.22 -21.40
CA ASN A 33 -33.80 -8.23 -22.21
C ASN A 33 -34.41 -9.25 -21.24
N LYS A 34 -35.69 -9.02 -20.90
CA LYS A 34 -36.58 -10.08 -20.42
C LYS A 34 -36.95 -10.95 -21.62
N GLU A 35 -36.25 -12.06 -21.78
CA GLU A 35 -36.85 -13.21 -22.47
C GLU A 35 -37.74 -13.94 -21.46
N GLU A 36 -39.01 -13.51 -21.36
CA GLU A 36 -40.08 -14.31 -20.75
C GLU A 36 -40.48 -15.39 -21.76
N GLY A 37 -39.77 -16.53 -21.69
CA GLY A 37 -40.30 -17.81 -22.15
C GLY A 37 -40.82 -18.55 -20.93
N ASP A 38 -42.13 -18.68 -20.80
CA ASP A 38 -42.76 -19.59 -19.84
C ASP A 38 -42.28 -21.02 -20.12
N VAL A 39 -41.33 -21.49 -19.31
CA VAL A 39 -40.97 -22.91 -19.23
C VAL A 39 -41.72 -23.48 -18.04
N GLU A 40 -42.70 -24.34 -18.35
CA GLU A 40 -43.36 -25.21 -17.37
C GLU A 40 -42.32 -25.89 -16.48
N VAL A 41 -42.42 -25.68 -15.17
CA VAL A 41 -41.58 -26.33 -14.16
C VAL A 41 -41.88 -27.83 -14.17
N PRO A 42 -40.95 -28.71 -14.58
CA PRO A 42 -41.17 -30.13 -14.44
C PRO A 42 -40.99 -30.52 -12.96
N SER A 43 -41.86 -31.42 -12.53
CA SER A 43 -41.78 -32.22 -11.32
C SER A 43 -40.36 -32.69 -11.00
N VAL A 44 -39.93 -32.50 -9.75
CA VAL A 44 -38.83 -33.20 -9.05
C VAL A 44 -37.70 -33.69 -9.97
N MET A 45 -36.65 -32.88 -10.13
CA MET A 45 -35.44 -33.31 -10.86
C MET A 45 -34.89 -34.60 -10.25
N GLU A 46 -34.80 -35.65 -11.07
CA GLU A 46 -34.21 -36.93 -10.66
C GLU A 46 -32.72 -36.72 -10.40
N THR A 47 -32.27 -37.14 -9.21
CA THR A 47 -30.86 -37.06 -8.80
C THR A 47 -30.35 -38.45 -8.47
N ARG A 48 -29.27 -38.89 -9.15
CA ARG A 48 -28.62 -40.18 -8.90
C ARG A 48 -27.11 -40.02 -8.81
N TRP A 49 -26.47 -40.79 -7.94
CA TRP A 49 -25.01 -40.88 -7.91
C TRP A 49 -24.52 -41.72 -9.11
N GLU A 50 -23.39 -41.33 -9.69
CA GLU A 50 -22.69 -42.14 -10.70
C GLU A 50 -21.25 -42.41 -10.23
N GLY A 51 -20.86 -43.69 -10.18
CA GLY A 51 -19.53 -44.13 -9.73
C GLY A 51 -19.51 -44.75 -8.33
N GLU A 52 -18.32 -45.16 -7.90
CA GLU A 52 -18.06 -45.75 -6.57
C GLU A 52 -17.81 -44.66 -5.51
N ILE A 53 -17.92 -45.05 -4.24
CA ILE A 53 -17.65 -44.16 -3.10
C ILE A 53 -16.15 -43.85 -3.06
N LEU A 54 -15.79 -42.57 -3.17
CA LEU A 54 -14.39 -42.10 -3.16
C LEU A 54 -13.75 -42.14 -1.78
N GLY A 55 -14.56 -42.03 -0.72
CA GLY A 55 -14.10 -41.91 0.65
C GLY A 55 -15.24 -41.52 1.59
N ARG A 56 -14.91 -40.97 2.75
CA ARG A 56 -15.88 -40.44 3.70
C ARG A 56 -15.47 -39.05 4.20
N THR A 57 -16.44 -38.19 4.51
CA THR A 57 -16.20 -36.92 5.18
C THR A 57 -15.68 -37.15 6.60
N SER A 58 -15.22 -36.09 7.29
CA SER A 58 -14.86 -36.13 8.71
C SER A 58 -16.02 -36.60 9.61
N ALA A 59 -17.27 -36.42 9.16
CA ALA A 59 -18.48 -36.90 9.83
C ALA A 59 -18.86 -38.36 9.46
N GLY A 60 -18.09 -39.02 8.59
CA GLY A 60 -18.33 -40.40 8.17
C GLY A 60 -19.29 -40.56 6.98
N GLU A 61 -19.72 -39.48 6.35
CA GLU A 61 -20.67 -39.47 5.22
C GLU A 61 -19.98 -39.91 3.92
N PRO A 62 -20.59 -40.77 3.09
CA PRO A 62 -19.96 -41.26 1.86
C PRO A 62 -19.80 -40.15 0.82
N LEU A 63 -18.61 -40.07 0.22
CA LEU A 63 -18.22 -39.11 -0.82
C LEU A 63 -18.38 -39.71 -2.22
N TYR A 64 -18.80 -38.91 -3.18
CA TYR A 64 -19.04 -39.32 -4.57
C TYR A 64 -18.34 -38.40 -5.55
N GLN A 65 -17.86 -38.97 -6.67
CA GLN A 65 -17.16 -38.22 -7.71
C GLN A 65 -18.12 -37.47 -8.65
N GLN A 66 -19.25 -38.10 -8.98
CA GLN A 66 -20.18 -37.62 -9.99
C GLN A 66 -21.63 -37.91 -9.59
N ALA A 67 -22.54 -37.07 -10.08
CA ALA A 67 -23.98 -37.26 -9.95
C ALA A 67 -24.68 -36.83 -11.23
N LEU A 68 -25.76 -37.50 -11.59
CA LEU A 68 -26.67 -37.04 -12.62
C LEU A 68 -27.78 -36.21 -11.96
N VAL A 69 -27.98 -34.98 -12.44
CA VAL A 69 -29.04 -34.06 -11.99
C VAL A 69 -29.83 -33.62 -13.22
N GLY A 70 -31.09 -34.03 -13.32
CA GLY A 70 -31.96 -33.62 -14.44
C GLY A 70 -31.42 -34.02 -15.83
N GLY A 71 -30.61 -35.09 -15.91
CA GLY A 71 -29.98 -35.55 -17.14
C GLY A 71 -28.60 -34.94 -17.46
N GLU A 72 -28.11 -33.98 -16.66
CA GLU A 72 -26.75 -33.43 -16.78
C GLU A 72 -25.81 -34.04 -15.73
N VAL A 73 -24.56 -34.31 -16.11
CA VAL A 73 -23.53 -34.86 -15.22
C VAL A 73 -22.86 -33.72 -14.45
N VAL A 74 -23.04 -33.73 -13.14
CA VAL A 74 -22.31 -32.87 -12.20
C VAL A 74 -21.12 -33.66 -11.65
N ALA A 75 -19.92 -33.14 -11.80
CA ALA A 75 -18.69 -33.78 -11.34
C ALA A 75 -17.89 -32.88 -10.40
N VAL A 76 -17.16 -33.50 -9.47
CA VAL A 76 -16.13 -32.81 -8.69
C VAL A 76 -15.11 -32.16 -9.64
N GLY A 77 -14.74 -30.91 -9.37
CA GLY A 77 -13.89 -30.10 -10.25
C GLY A 77 -14.64 -29.39 -11.39
N GLY A 78 -15.94 -29.64 -11.55
CA GLY A 78 -16.81 -28.92 -12.48
C GLY A 78 -17.38 -27.62 -11.88
N ALA A 79 -18.25 -26.94 -12.64
CA ALA A 79 -19.01 -25.79 -12.16
C ALA A 79 -20.51 -25.96 -12.40
N VAL A 80 -21.31 -25.47 -11.46
CA VAL A 80 -22.77 -25.57 -11.47
C VAL A 80 -23.43 -24.21 -11.32
N LEU A 81 -24.63 -24.08 -11.87
CA LEU A 81 -25.48 -22.91 -11.75
C LEU A 81 -26.51 -23.13 -10.65
N LEU A 82 -26.57 -22.17 -9.72
CA LEU A 82 -27.53 -22.13 -8.62
C LEU A 82 -28.33 -20.83 -8.70
N GLU A 83 -29.61 -20.90 -8.36
CA GLU A 83 -30.46 -19.71 -8.28
C GLU A 83 -30.68 -19.38 -6.80
N VAL A 84 -30.08 -18.29 -6.34
CA VAL A 84 -30.18 -17.83 -4.95
C VAL A 84 -30.80 -16.44 -4.97
N ASN A 85 -31.97 -16.29 -4.34
CA ASN A 85 -32.71 -15.02 -4.23
C ASN A 85 -32.91 -14.32 -5.59
N GLU A 86 -33.39 -15.04 -6.62
CA GLU A 86 -33.63 -14.52 -7.99
C GLU A 86 -32.35 -14.09 -8.74
N THR A 87 -31.16 -14.43 -8.21
CA THR A 87 -29.87 -14.23 -8.89
C THR A 87 -29.21 -15.57 -9.23
N SER A 88 -28.78 -15.70 -10.48
CA SER A 88 -28.00 -16.85 -10.97
C SER A 88 -26.54 -16.73 -10.54
N VAL A 89 -26.06 -17.69 -9.76
CA VAL A 89 -24.71 -17.73 -9.17
C VAL A 89 -24.00 -19.01 -9.61
N ILE A 90 -22.69 -18.91 -9.89
CA ILE A 90 -21.88 -20.04 -10.35
C ILE A 90 -21.04 -20.56 -9.17
N TYR A 91 -21.02 -21.87 -8.98
CA TYR A 91 -20.23 -22.52 -7.95
C TYR A 91 -19.30 -23.58 -8.54
N PHE A 92 -18.05 -23.57 -8.09
CA PHE A 92 -17.09 -24.64 -8.32
C PHE A 92 -17.36 -25.79 -7.35
N VAL A 93 -17.39 -27.04 -7.85
CA VAL A 93 -17.70 -28.22 -7.05
C VAL A 93 -16.45 -28.76 -6.37
N GLU A 94 -16.36 -28.61 -5.05
CA GLU A 94 -15.22 -29.09 -4.26
C GLU A 94 -15.37 -30.58 -3.91
N TYR A 95 -16.54 -30.98 -3.42
CA TYR A 95 -16.88 -32.37 -3.13
C TYR A 95 -18.40 -32.57 -3.05
N MET A 96 -18.84 -33.82 -3.19
CA MET A 96 -20.24 -34.21 -3.09
C MET A 96 -20.38 -35.40 -2.15
N PHE A 97 -21.44 -35.42 -1.36
CA PHE A 97 -21.67 -36.43 -0.33
C PHE A 97 -23.15 -36.70 -0.10
N GLU A 98 -23.47 -37.83 0.51
CA GLU A 98 -24.82 -38.12 1.00
C GLU A 98 -24.87 -37.93 2.51
N SER A 99 -25.72 -37.01 2.98
CA SER A 99 -25.85 -36.71 4.40
C SER A 99 -26.50 -37.87 5.17
N SER A 100 -26.41 -37.83 6.50
CA SER A 100 -27.10 -38.80 7.38
C SER A 100 -28.61 -38.89 7.16
N ASP A 101 -29.23 -37.82 6.66
CA ASP A 101 -30.66 -37.73 6.34
C ASP A 101 -30.96 -38.22 4.91
N HIS A 102 -30.02 -38.92 4.26
CA HIS A 102 -30.10 -39.42 2.89
C HIS A 102 -30.31 -38.33 1.83
N CYS A 103 -29.95 -37.08 2.15
CA CYS A 103 -29.98 -35.99 1.21
C CYS A 103 -28.69 -35.98 0.39
N LYS A 104 -28.80 -35.85 -0.94
CA LYS A 104 -27.63 -35.71 -1.81
C LYS A 104 -27.15 -34.26 -1.80
N MET A 105 -25.96 -34.05 -1.26
CA MET A 105 -25.39 -32.74 -0.98
C MET A 105 -24.17 -32.47 -1.87
N LEU A 106 -23.95 -31.19 -2.14
CA LEU A 106 -22.78 -30.66 -2.83
C LEU A 106 -22.20 -29.52 -2.00
N HIS A 107 -20.90 -29.57 -1.75
CA HIS A 107 -20.16 -28.43 -1.22
C HIS A 107 -19.41 -27.74 -2.35
N GLY A 108 -19.60 -26.43 -2.47
CA GLY A 108 -19.00 -25.65 -3.55
C GLY A 108 -18.50 -24.29 -3.11
N ARG A 109 -17.61 -23.73 -3.92
CA ARG A 109 -17.06 -22.38 -3.76
C ARG A 109 -17.61 -21.44 -4.81
N HIS A 110 -17.92 -20.22 -4.40
CA HIS A 110 -18.48 -19.22 -5.27
C HIS A 110 -17.45 -18.77 -6.32
N LEU A 111 -17.84 -18.90 -7.58
CA LEU A 111 -17.13 -18.36 -8.75
C LEU A 111 -17.77 -17.02 -9.12
N GLN A 112 -17.06 -15.94 -8.81
CA GLN A 112 -17.53 -14.59 -9.03
C GLN A 112 -17.18 -14.14 -10.46
N ARG A 113 -18.15 -13.52 -11.15
CA ARG A 113 -17.89 -12.92 -12.46
C ARG A 113 -16.95 -11.72 -12.32
N GLY A 114 -16.03 -11.53 -13.27
CA GLY A 114 -15.11 -10.40 -13.25
C GLY A 114 -15.79 -9.04 -13.19
N SER A 115 -16.96 -8.89 -13.83
CA SER A 115 -17.81 -7.67 -13.77
C SER A 115 -18.30 -7.33 -12.37
N GLU A 116 -18.36 -8.31 -11.48
CA GLU A 116 -18.72 -8.15 -10.08
C GLU A 116 -17.51 -7.93 -9.18
N THR A 117 -16.28 -7.90 -9.69
CA THR A 117 -15.08 -7.61 -8.90
C THR A 117 -14.72 -6.11 -8.97
N VAL A 118 -13.54 -5.73 -8.46
CA VAL A 118 -13.01 -4.37 -8.66
C VAL A 118 -12.82 -4.01 -10.14
N LEU A 119 -12.61 -5.01 -11.02
CA LEU A 119 -12.37 -4.81 -12.46
C LEU A 119 -13.59 -4.18 -13.16
N GLY A 120 -14.81 -4.54 -12.73
CA GLY A 120 -16.04 -4.08 -13.36
C GLY A 120 -16.04 -4.38 -14.86
N TYR A 121 -16.38 -3.39 -15.69
CA TYR A 121 -16.43 -3.52 -17.14
C TYR A 121 -15.07 -3.89 -17.79
N ALA A 122 -13.94 -3.72 -17.10
CA ALA A 122 -12.62 -4.05 -17.65
C ALA A 122 -12.30 -5.56 -17.56
N ALA A 123 -13.18 -6.35 -16.95
CA ALA A 123 -13.00 -7.79 -16.85
C ALA A 123 -13.35 -8.50 -18.16
N ASN A 124 -12.66 -9.61 -18.40
CA ASN A 124 -13.06 -10.54 -19.45
C ASN A 124 -14.38 -11.24 -19.07
N GLU A 125 -15.38 -11.19 -19.96
CA GLU A 125 -16.72 -11.75 -19.70
C GLU A 125 -16.73 -13.26 -19.43
N ARG A 126 -15.74 -13.99 -19.96
CA ARG A 126 -15.56 -15.44 -19.77
C ARG A 126 -14.74 -15.79 -18.54
N GLU A 127 -14.08 -14.81 -17.92
CA GLU A 127 -13.22 -15.04 -16.76
C GLU A 127 -14.04 -14.99 -15.46
N LEU A 128 -13.98 -16.10 -14.73
CA LEU A 128 -14.51 -16.24 -13.38
C LEU A 128 -13.35 -16.25 -12.38
N PHE A 129 -13.65 -15.77 -11.18
CA PHE A 129 -12.69 -15.70 -10.09
C PHE A 129 -13.17 -16.55 -8.94
N LEU A 130 -12.35 -17.49 -8.50
CA LEU A 130 -12.65 -18.28 -7.31
C LEU A 130 -12.61 -17.36 -6.08
N THR A 131 -13.51 -17.58 -5.12
CA THR A 131 -13.54 -16.80 -3.87
C THR A 131 -13.40 -17.72 -2.65
N ASN A 132 -13.22 -17.10 -1.48
CA ASN A 132 -13.30 -17.78 -0.17
C ASN A 132 -14.73 -17.82 0.39
N ALA A 133 -15.75 -17.60 -0.45
CA ALA A 133 -17.13 -17.87 -0.07
C ALA A 133 -17.48 -19.29 -0.52
N CYS A 134 -17.90 -20.14 0.41
CA CYS A 134 -18.33 -21.50 0.14
C CYS A 134 -19.66 -21.79 0.81
N MET A 135 -20.43 -22.71 0.24
CA MET A 135 -21.68 -23.20 0.80
C MET A 135 -21.94 -24.66 0.43
N THR A 136 -22.78 -25.29 1.24
CA THR A 136 -23.31 -26.63 0.97
C THR A 136 -24.77 -26.50 0.53
N VAL A 137 -25.12 -27.13 -0.57
CA VAL A 137 -26.47 -27.10 -1.19
C VAL A 137 -26.94 -28.51 -1.53
N GLN A 138 -28.24 -28.71 -1.76
CA GLN A 138 -28.76 -29.99 -2.22
C GLN A 138 -28.62 -30.09 -3.74
N LEU A 139 -28.33 -31.29 -4.26
CA LEU A 139 -28.20 -31.49 -5.71
C LEU A 139 -29.47 -31.10 -6.49
N LYS A 140 -30.65 -31.24 -5.86
CA LYS A 140 -31.94 -30.87 -6.49
C LYS A 140 -32.09 -29.36 -6.74
N ASP A 141 -31.29 -28.52 -6.08
CA ASP A 141 -31.34 -27.06 -6.20
C ASP A 141 -30.49 -26.57 -7.38
N ILE A 142 -29.70 -27.45 -8.00
CA ILE A 142 -28.87 -27.16 -9.18
C ILE A 142 -29.75 -26.98 -10.40
N LYS A 143 -29.58 -25.84 -11.09
CA LYS A 143 -30.34 -25.49 -12.30
C LYS A 143 -29.68 -26.00 -13.57
N GLY A 144 -28.36 -26.23 -13.55
CA GLY A 144 -27.61 -26.79 -14.66
C GLY A 144 -26.10 -26.73 -14.44
N THR A 145 -25.38 -27.26 -15.43
CA THR A 145 -23.91 -27.29 -15.47
C THR A 145 -23.34 -26.14 -16.30
N VAL A 146 -22.15 -25.69 -15.93
CA VAL A 146 -21.41 -24.63 -16.62
C VAL A 146 -20.13 -25.21 -17.19
N SER A 147 -19.87 -24.98 -18.48
CA SER A 147 -18.59 -25.34 -19.10
C SER A 147 -17.49 -24.49 -18.47
N PHE A 148 -16.64 -25.11 -17.67
CA PHE A 148 -15.67 -24.43 -16.83
C PHE A 148 -14.33 -25.16 -16.82
N GLU A 149 -13.25 -24.40 -16.88
CA GLU A 149 -11.90 -24.93 -16.74
C GLU A 149 -11.00 -24.03 -15.88
N ILE A 150 -10.11 -24.65 -15.11
CA ILE A 150 -9.04 -23.93 -14.42
C ILE A 150 -7.83 -23.87 -15.35
N ARG A 151 -7.39 -22.66 -15.67
CA ARG A 151 -6.24 -22.45 -16.57
C ARG A 151 -5.00 -22.07 -15.77
N SER A 152 -3.87 -22.65 -16.17
CA SER A 152 -2.54 -22.18 -15.75
C SER A 152 -1.77 -21.73 -16.99
N LYS A 153 -0.94 -20.70 -16.84
CA LYS A 153 -0.09 -20.18 -17.92
C LYS A 153 1.38 -20.42 -17.57
N PRO A 154 2.21 -20.87 -18.51
CA PRO A 154 3.65 -20.91 -18.30
C PRO A 154 4.18 -19.48 -18.09
N TRP A 155 5.01 -19.31 -17.05
CA TRP A 155 5.56 -18.02 -16.65
C TRP A 155 6.99 -17.82 -17.13
N GLY A 156 7.30 -16.62 -17.62
CA GLY A 156 8.64 -16.21 -18.03
C GLY A 156 8.61 -15.37 -19.30
N HIS A 157 9.65 -14.56 -19.51
CA HIS A 157 9.76 -13.70 -20.70
C HIS A 157 9.82 -14.52 -22.00
N GLN A 158 10.32 -15.77 -21.94
CA GLN A 158 10.41 -16.68 -23.07
C GLN A 158 9.04 -17.19 -23.57
N TYR A 159 8.03 -17.23 -22.70
CA TYR A 159 6.69 -17.75 -23.04
C TYR A 159 5.73 -16.66 -23.52
N ARG A 160 6.17 -15.39 -23.60
CA ARG A 160 5.29 -14.25 -23.96
C ARG A 160 4.63 -14.45 -25.33
N LYS A 161 5.42 -14.79 -26.36
CA LYS A 161 4.95 -15.00 -27.73
C LYS A 161 3.93 -16.16 -27.82
N GLU A 162 4.25 -17.28 -27.19
CA GLU A 162 3.38 -18.46 -27.14
C GLU A 162 2.06 -18.16 -26.41
N ASN A 163 2.13 -17.51 -25.24
CA ASN A 163 0.96 -17.11 -24.48
C ASN A 163 0.05 -16.16 -25.28
N ASN A 164 0.64 -15.16 -25.96
CA ASN A 164 -0.13 -14.21 -26.77
C ASN A 164 -0.83 -14.92 -27.95
N ALA A 165 -0.14 -15.83 -28.64
CA ALA A 165 -0.73 -16.62 -29.73
C ALA A 165 -1.85 -17.55 -29.23
N ALA A 166 -1.68 -18.17 -28.06
CA ALA A 166 -2.71 -18.99 -27.43
C ALA A 166 -3.95 -18.16 -27.05
N ASP A 167 -3.75 -16.97 -26.50
CA ASP A 167 -4.85 -16.03 -26.15
C ASP A 167 -5.58 -15.51 -27.40
N GLU A 168 -4.89 -15.36 -28.53
CA GLU A 168 -5.51 -15.02 -29.82
C GLU A 168 -6.38 -16.16 -30.36
N LEU A 169 -5.85 -17.39 -30.36
CA LEU A 169 -6.59 -18.58 -30.80
C LEU A 169 -7.82 -18.85 -29.93
N ASP A 170 -7.69 -18.72 -28.61
CA ASP A 170 -8.82 -18.90 -27.68
C ASP A 170 -9.93 -17.85 -27.91
N ARG A 171 -9.56 -16.60 -28.21
CA ARG A 171 -10.54 -15.55 -28.54
C ARG A 171 -11.25 -15.83 -29.86
N ALA A 172 -10.50 -16.19 -30.91
CA ALA A 172 -11.10 -16.55 -32.20
C ALA A 172 -12.06 -17.74 -32.07
N ARG A 173 -11.68 -18.77 -31.32
CA ARG A 173 -12.54 -19.93 -31.00
C ARG A 173 -13.80 -19.49 -30.23
N ALA A 174 -13.67 -18.58 -29.27
CA ALA A 174 -14.82 -18.08 -28.51
C ALA A 174 -15.78 -17.25 -29.36
N GLU A 175 -15.27 -16.40 -30.25
CA GLU A 175 -16.07 -15.61 -31.20
C GLU A 175 -16.82 -16.50 -32.19
N GLU A 176 -16.16 -17.53 -32.75
CA GLU A 176 -16.79 -18.50 -33.63
C GLU A 176 -17.93 -19.25 -32.92
N ARG A 177 -17.68 -19.73 -31.69
CA ARG A 177 -18.72 -20.39 -30.88
C ARG A 177 -19.89 -19.46 -30.55
N ARG A 178 -19.62 -18.19 -30.27
CA ARG A 178 -20.64 -17.16 -30.03
C ARG A 178 -21.49 -16.94 -31.29
N ALA A 179 -20.87 -16.86 -32.47
CA ALA A 179 -21.59 -16.76 -33.74
C ALA A 179 -22.47 -18.00 -34.01
N GLN A 180 -22.02 -19.18 -33.57
CA GLN A 180 -22.76 -20.45 -33.65
C GLN A 180 -23.80 -20.63 -32.52
N HIS A 181 -24.00 -19.63 -31.65
CA HIS A 181 -24.95 -19.68 -30.52
C HIS A 181 -24.71 -20.86 -29.56
N LEU A 182 -23.44 -21.29 -29.41
CA LEU A 182 -23.05 -22.37 -28.49
C LEU A 182 -22.89 -21.87 -27.05
N LYS A 183 -23.02 -22.78 -26.07
CA LYS A 183 -22.79 -22.48 -24.64
C LYS A 183 -21.41 -21.85 -24.43
N THR A 184 -21.36 -20.77 -23.65
CA THR A 184 -20.13 -20.06 -23.28
C THR A 184 -19.21 -20.94 -22.44
N GLU A 185 -17.93 -20.99 -22.82
CA GLU A 185 -16.89 -21.66 -22.05
C GLU A 185 -16.25 -20.63 -21.09
N TYR A 186 -16.41 -20.86 -19.79
CA TYR A 186 -15.82 -20.04 -18.74
C TYR A 186 -14.48 -20.61 -18.29
N PHE A 187 -13.61 -19.75 -17.78
CA PHE A 187 -12.34 -20.18 -17.20
C PHE A 187 -11.99 -19.39 -15.93
N CYS A 188 -11.12 -19.95 -15.10
CA CYS A 188 -10.59 -19.27 -13.91
C CYS A 188 -9.07 -19.41 -13.85
N LYS A 189 -8.37 -18.30 -13.55
CA LYS A 189 -6.90 -18.25 -13.41
C LYS A 189 -6.44 -17.93 -11.98
N CYS A 190 -7.26 -17.25 -11.19
CA CYS A 190 -6.85 -16.71 -9.90
C CYS A 190 -8.00 -16.66 -8.87
N LEU A 191 -7.60 -16.55 -7.60
CA LEU A 191 -8.48 -16.35 -6.45
C LEU A 191 -8.68 -14.85 -6.24
N TYR A 192 -9.92 -14.37 -6.13
CA TYR A 192 -10.23 -13.00 -5.75
C TYR A 192 -10.59 -12.92 -4.25
N SER A 193 -9.91 -12.06 -3.52
CA SER A 193 -10.24 -11.75 -2.12
C SER A 193 -10.57 -10.26 -1.97
N PRO A 194 -11.86 -9.89 -1.81
CA PRO A 194 -12.25 -8.50 -1.61
C PRO A 194 -11.75 -7.96 -0.26
N VAL A 195 -11.62 -8.81 0.77
CA VAL A 195 -11.13 -8.43 2.11
C VAL A 195 -9.63 -8.12 2.10
N ARG A 196 -8.84 -8.87 1.31
CA ARG A 196 -7.39 -8.61 1.14
C ARG A 196 -7.07 -7.66 -0.01
N GLY A 197 -8.07 -7.19 -0.75
CA GLY A 197 -7.94 -6.19 -1.83
C GLY A 197 -7.03 -6.65 -2.97
N GLY A 198 -7.25 -7.88 -3.45
CA GLY A 198 -6.37 -8.43 -4.48
C GLY A 198 -6.82 -9.74 -5.10
N PHE A 199 -6.00 -10.18 -6.05
CA PHE A 199 -6.07 -11.40 -6.83
C PHE A 199 -4.81 -12.23 -6.58
N PHE A 200 -4.99 -13.50 -6.24
CA PHE A 200 -3.94 -14.38 -5.74
C PHE A 200 -3.85 -15.66 -6.59
N SER A 201 -2.69 -16.30 -6.61
CA SER A 201 -2.54 -17.58 -7.31
C SER A 201 -3.43 -18.66 -6.69
N LEU A 202 -3.95 -19.55 -7.55
CA LEU A 202 -4.71 -20.72 -7.10
C LEU A 202 -3.76 -21.79 -6.55
N GLN A 203 -4.10 -22.35 -5.39
CA GLN A 203 -3.45 -23.55 -4.88
C GLN A 203 -4.08 -24.77 -5.57
N LEU A 204 -3.63 -25.06 -6.81
CA LEU A 204 -4.23 -26.08 -7.68
C LEU A 204 -4.29 -27.47 -7.01
N ASN A 205 -3.29 -27.77 -6.18
CA ASN A 205 -3.25 -29.06 -5.50
C ASN A 205 -4.47 -29.26 -4.59
N ASP A 206 -5.04 -28.20 -4.01
CA ASP A 206 -6.05 -28.30 -2.94
C ASP A 206 -7.50 -28.14 -3.45
N LEU A 207 -7.70 -27.99 -4.77
CA LEU A 207 -9.00 -27.75 -5.38
C LEU A 207 -9.60 -29.03 -5.95
N GLY A 208 -10.89 -29.28 -5.67
CA GLY A 208 -11.66 -30.33 -6.34
C GLY A 208 -11.12 -31.74 -6.09
N ARG A 209 -10.53 -32.00 -4.92
CA ARG A 209 -9.99 -33.33 -4.57
C ARG A 209 -11.10 -34.37 -4.33
N GLY A 210 -12.33 -33.93 -4.07
CA GLY A 210 -13.40 -34.83 -3.63
C GLY A 210 -13.10 -35.48 -2.27
N SER A 211 -12.16 -34.92 -1.49
CA SER A 211 -11.67 -35.45 -0.21
C SER A 211 -12.60 -35.15 0.97
N GLY A 212 -13.65 -34.36 0.76
CA GLY A 212 -14.52 -33.88 1.84
C GLY A 212 -13.93 -32.71 2.64
N SER A 213 -12.82 -32.13 2.19
CA SER A 213 -12.20 -30.92 2.76
C SER A 213 -12.27 -29.76 1.77
N CYS A 214 -12.34 -28.53 2.29
CA CYS A 214 -12.42 -27.32 1.50
C CYS A 214 -11.51 -26.26 2.13
N SER A 215 -10.52 -25.78 1.37
CA SER A 215 -9.57 -24.78 1.87
C SER A 215 -10.26 -23.51 2.35
N SER A 216 -11.42 -23.17 1.77
CA SER A 216 -12.22 -22.02 2.19
C SER A 216 -12.90 -22.24 3.54
N CYS A 217 -13.32 -23.46 3.86
CA CYS A 217 -13.86 -23.79 5.18
C CYS A 217 -12.75 -23.77 6.23
N GLU A 218 -11.58 -24.35 5.91
CA GLU A 218 -10.42 -24.35 6.80
C GLU A 218 -9.98 -22.93 7.17
N ILE A 219 -9.86 -22.02 6.19
CA ILE A 219 -9.56 -20.59 6.46
C ILE A 219 -10.61 -19.96 7.39
N ARG A 220 -11.90 -20.23 7.17
CA ARG A 220 -12.98 -19.65 7.98
C ARG A 220 -13.00 -20.25 9.40
N GLU A 221 -12.70 -21.53 9.54
CA GLU A 221 -12.52 -22.18 10.83
C GLU A 221 -11.32 -21.57 11.56
N GLU A 222 -10.17 -21.43 10.90
CA GLU A 222 -8.99 -20.76 11.47
C GLU A 222 -9.28 -19.31 11.90
N GLU A 223 -9.99 -18.53 11.08
CA GLU A 223 -10.39 -17.15 11.42
C GLU A 223 -11.34 -17.11 12.64
N ASN A 224 -12.29 -18.05 12.70
CA ASN A 224 -13.19 -18.20 13.85
C ASN A 224 -12.43 -18.63 15.11
N GLU A 225 -11.52 -19.60 15.01
CA GLU A 225 -10.67 -20.03 16.14
C GLU A 225 -9.73 -18.92 16.60
N ARG A 226 -9.12 -18.15 15.68
CA ARG A 226 -8.28 -16.99 16.02
C ARG A 226 -9.04 -15.94 16.81
N SER A 227 -10.31 -15.74 16.49
CA SER A 227 -11.18 -14.76 17.16
C SER A 227 -11.66 -15.24 18.54
N LYS A 228 -11.49 -16.52 18.89
CA LYS A 228 -11.88 -17.03 20.21
C LYS A 228 -10.86 -16.61 21.26
N LEU A 229 -11.41 -16.23 22.41
CA LEU A 229 -10.66 -15.97 23.61
C LEU A 229 -10.43 -17.29 24.35
N GLU A 230 -9.20 -17.79 24.37
CA GLU A 230 -8.86 -19.04 25.03
C GLU A 230 -7.85 -18.85 26.15
N VAL A 231 -8.18 -19.27 27.37
CA VAL A 231 -7.25 -19.21 28.50
C VAL A 231 -6.44 -20.51 28.57
N ASN A 232 -5.12 -20.40 28.70
CA ASN A 232 -4.25 -21.56 28.89
C ASN A 232 -4.62 -22.30 30.20
N ILE A 233 -4.49 -23.63 30.21
CA ILE A 233 -4.72 -24.51 31.37
C ILE A 233 -4.01 -24.01 32.64
N SER A 234 -2.79 -23.47 32.49
CA SER A 234 -2.01 -22.91 33.60
C SER A 234 -2.58 -21.62 34.19
N LYS A 235 -3.55 -20.98 33.52
CA LYS A 235 -4.09 -19.63 33.79
C LYS A 235 -3.01 -18.54 33.86
N ARG A 236 -1.84 -18.78 33.28
CA ARG A 236 -0.73 -17.81 33.19
C ARG A 236 -0.63 -17.10 31.84
N GLY A 237 -1.57 -17.38 30.94
CA GLY A 237 -1.68 -16.76 29.63
C GLY A 237 -3.01 -17.07 28.96
N PHE A 238 -3.29 -16.36 27.89
CA PHE A 238 -4.48 -16.51 27.05
C PHE A 238 -4.14 -16.20 25.60
N VAL A 239 -4.94 -16.69 24.66
CA VAL A 239 -4.83 -16.38 23.23
C VAL A 239 -6.03 -15.51 22.86
N TYR A 240 -5.76 -14.42 22.15
CA TYR A 240 -6.79 -13.53 21.61
C TYR A 240 -6.33 -12.98 20.26
N ASP A 241 -7.21 -13.01 19.26
CA ASP A 241 -6.93 -12.61 17.87
C ASP A 241 -5.68 -13.31 17.29
N GLY A 242 -5.51 -14.60 17.61
CA GLY A 242 -4.35 -15.40 17.23
C GLY A 242 -3.03 -15.02 17.91
N ILE A 243 -3.03 -14.08 18.85
CA ILE A 243 -1.85 -13.66 19.61
C ILE A 243 -1.90 -14.35 20.98
N ASP A 244 -0.89 -15.16 21.28
CA ASP A 244 -0.57 -15.58 22.65
C ASP A 244 -0.29 -14.34 23.50
N TYR A 245 -0.80 -14.27 24.72
CA TYR A 245 -0.44 -13.30 25.76
C TYR A 245 -0.10 -14.04 27.06
N CYS A 246 1.06 -13.76 27.64
CA CYS A 246 1.49 -14.33 28.91
C CYS A 246 1.67 -13.24 29.97
N ILE A 247 1.62 -13.65 31.24
CA ILE A 247 2.05 -12.77 32.35
C ILE A 247 3.52 -12.36 32.10
N GLU A 248 3.84 -11.12 32.42
CA GLU A 248 5.12 -10.43 32.21
C GLU A 248 5.35 -9.89 30.79
N ASP A 249 4.50 -10.22 29.81
CA ASP A 249 4.58 -9.61 28.48
C ASP A 249 4.24 -8.11 28.50
N TYR A 250 4.83 -7.39 27.56
CA TYR A 250 4.49 -6.01 27.27
C TYR A 250 3.51 -5.95 26.11
N VAL A 251 2.47 -5.15 26.26
CA VAL A 251 1.31 -5.11 25.36
C VAL A 251 0.90 -3.67 25.04
N TYR A 252 0.28 -3.50 23.87
CA TYR A 252 -0.39 -2.27 23.48
C TYR A 252 -1.84 -2.29 23.96
N VAL A 253 -2.27 -1.16 24.52
CA VAL A 253 -3.65 -0.93 24.97
C VAL A 253 -4.21 0.30 24.26
N LYS A 254 -5.47 0.22 23.82
CA LYS A 254 -6.21 1.34 23.22
C LYS A 254 -6.24 2.56 24.17
N PRO A 255 -5.90 3.78 23.70
CA PRO A 255 -5.79 4.96 24.56
C PRO A 255 -7.09 5.35 25.26
N LEU A 256 -8.23 5.12 24.60
CA LEU A 256 -9.59 5.42 25.09
C LEU A 256 -9.89 4.84 26.49
N TYR A 257 -9.21 3.78 26.90
CA TYR A 257 -9.45 3.11 28.19
C TYR A 257 -8.55 3.61 29.32
N MET A 258 -7.52 4.42 29.03
CA MET A 258 -6.51 4.82 29.99
C MET A 258 -6.21 6.33 30.01
N ILE A 259 -6.66 7.08 29.00
CA ILE A 259 -6.47 8.52 28.87
C ILE A 259 -7.83 9.22 29.04
N ASP A 260 -7.83 10.32 29.80
CA ASP A 260 -9.03 11.10 30.10
C ASP A 260 -9.67 11.66 28.80
N PRO A 261 -10.97 11.40 28.54
CA PRO A 261 -11.68 11.90 27.37
C PRO A 261 -11.65 13.43 27.17
N GLU A 262 -11.49 14.20 28.25
CA GLU A 262 -11.46 15.67 28.18
C GLU A 262 -10.20 16.22 27.48
N LYS A 263 -9.17 15.39 27.24
CA LYS A 263 -7.91 15.78 26.56
C LYS A 263 -7.93 15.69 25.02
N ASN A 264 -9.10 15.57 24.37
CA ASN A 264 -9.29 15.48 22.91
C ASN A 264 -8.71 14.18 22.26
N ILE A 265 -9.51 13.10 22.28
CA ILE A 265 -9.20 11.73 21.82
C ILE A 265 -9.10 11.60 20.28
N ALA A 266 -8.41 12.49 19.58
CA ALA A 266 -8.30 12.32 18.12
C ALA A 266 -7.07 11.50 17.71
N LEU A 267 -5.93 11.60 18.42
CA LEU A 267 -4.64 11.13 17.91
C LEU A 267 -3.62 10.72 18.99
N ASP A 268 -3.97 9.77 19.88
CA ASP A 268 -3.03 9.25 20.89
C ASP A 268 -2.38 7.92 20.47
N ALA A 269 -1.08 7.77 20.77
CA ALA A 269 -0.37 6.50 20.60
C ALA A 269 -0.88 5.45 21.60
N PHE A 270 -0.76 4.16 21.27
CA PHE A 270 -1.15 3.08 22.17
C PHE A 270 -0.45 3.21 23.53
N CYS A 271 -1.19 3.04 24.61
CA CYS A 271 -0.61 2.92 25.94
C CYS A 271 0.20 1.64 26.01
N VAL A 272 1.42 1.71 26.54
CA VAL A 272 2.25 0.51 26.76
C VAL A 272 1.99 0.02 28.16
N CYS A 273 1.65 -1.26 28.29
CA CYS A 273 1.40 -1.89 29.57
C CYS A 273 2.20 -3.18 29.75
N GLN A 274 2.44 -3.57 31.00
CA GLN A 274 2.93 -4.90 31.35
C GLN A 274 1.80 -5.73 31.95
N VAL A 275 1.63 -6.96 31.47
CA VAL A 275 0.66 -7.92 32.03
C VAL A 275 1.17 -8.42 33.38
N LEU A 276 0.43 -8.15 34.45
CA LEU A 276 0.79 -8.57 35.80
C LEU A 276 0.05 -9.85 36.23
N ASP A 277 -1.23 -9.97 35.88
CA ASP A 277 -2.08 -11.10 36.32
C ASP A 277 -3.34 -11.23 35.45
N ILE A 278 -4.01 -12.38 35.53
CA ILE A 278 -5.28 -12.67 34.88
C ILE A 278 -6.32 -12.96 35.95
N VAL A 279 -7.32 -12.09 36.09
CA VAL A 279 -8.28 -12.08 37.20
C VAL A 279 -9.63 -12.61 36.75
N PHE A 280 -10.10 -13.67 37.41
CA PHE A 280 -11.40 -14.29 37.12
C PHE A 280 -12.46 -13.81 38.12
N PRO A 281 -13.60 -13.24 37.66
CA PRO A 281 -14.72 -12.87 38.51
C PRO A 281 -15.34 -14.09 39.21
N LYS A 282 -15.99 -13.87 40.36
CA LYS A 282 -16.30 -14.93 41.33
C LYS A 282 -17.79 -15.31 41.37
N SER A 283 -18.50 -15.15 40.25
CA SER A 283 -19.97 -15.03 40.23
C SER A 283 -20.71 -15.81 39.14
N SER A 284 -20.09 -16.16 38.00
CA SER A 284 -20.78 -16.89 36.92
C SER A 284 -19.81 -17.77 36.12
N LYS A 285 -20.30 -18.84 35.46
CA LYS A 285 -19.46 -19.82 34.74
C LYS A 285 -18.82 -19.28 33.45
N ASP A 286 -19.29 -18.11 33.09
CA ASP A 286 -19.38 -17.50 31.76
C ASP A 286 -18.88 -16.04 31.83
N ALA A 287 -18.29 -15.63 32.96
CA ALA A 287 -17.68 -14.33 33.14
C ALA A 287 -16.33 -14.26 32.41
N LEU A 288 -16.24 -13.35 31.44
CA LEU A 288 -14.98 -12.89 30.83
C LEU A 288 -14.01 -12.47 31.95
N PHE A 289 -12.74 -12.86 31.83
CA PHE A 289 -11.69 -12.48 32.78
C PHE A 289 -11.20 -11.06 32.50
N GLU A 290 -10.64 -10.41 33.53
CA GLU A 290 -9.95 -9.14 33.38
C GLU A 290 -8.44 -9.35 33.42
N VAL A 291 -7.70 -8.53 32.69
CA VAL A 291 -6.25 -8.50 32.69
C VAL A 291 -5.79 -7.37 33.59
N LYS A 292 -4.97 -7.71 34.59
CA LYS A 292 -4.32 -6.72 35.46
C LYS A 292 -3.08 -6.19 34.76
N LEU A 293 -3.07 -4.90 34.47
CA LEU A 293 -2.07 -4.24 33.64
C LEU A 293 -1.37 -3.14 34.43
N ARG A 294 -0.04 -3.03 34.30
CA ARG A 294 0.73 -1.87 34.77
C ARG A 294 1.00 -0.93 33.61
N ARG A 295 0.67 0.35 33.77
CA ARG A 295 0.95 1.37 32.74
C ARG A 295 2.41 1.79 32.73
N PHE A 296 2.96 1.99 31.54
CA PHE A 296 4.19 2.73 31.30
C PHE A 296 3.83 4.06 30.65
N TYR A 297 4.37 5.14 31.19
CA TYR A 297 4.14 6.49 30.67
C TYR A 297 5.12 6.80 29.55
N ARG A 298 4.65 7.53 28.55
CA ARG A 298 5.46 8.02 27.45
C ARG A 298 5.86 9.48 27.69
N PRO A 299 6.91 9.99 27.04
CA PRO A 299 7.25 11.43 27.04
C PRO A 299 6.07 12.35 26.75
N GLU A 300 5.22 11.98 25.79
CA GLU A 300 4.01 12.70 25.40
C GLU A 300 2.88 12.67 26.43
N ASP A 301 2.84 11.68 27.33
CA ASP A 301 1.87 11.67 28.44
C ASP A 301 2.19 12.76 29.48
N ILE A 302 3.46 13.19 29.57
CA ILE A 302 3.93 14.21 30.51
C ILE A 302 3.76 15.61 29.91
N SER A 303 4.41 15.89 28.78
CA SER A 303 4.28 17.16 28.07
C SER A 303 4.82 17.10 26.65
N THR A 304 4.34 18.01 25.78
CA THR A 304 4.84 18.17 24.41
C THR A 304 6.33 18.53 24.36
N GLU A 305 6.82 19.36 25.30
CA GLU A 305 8.24 19.71 25.38
C GLU A 305 9.13 18.53 25.76
N LYS A 306 8.64 17.66 26.66
CA LYS A 306 9.35 16.43 26.98
C LYS A 306 9.36 15.47 25.80
N ALA A 307 8.24 15.34 25.09
CA ALA A 307 8.14 14.53 23.87
C ALA A 307 9.06 15.00 22.74
N TYR A 308 9.26 16.32 22.61
CA TYR A 308 10.14 16.91 21.62
C TYR A 308 11.63 16.57 21.86
N THR A 309 12.07 16.51 23.11
CA THR A 309 13.49 16.29 23.47
C THR A 309 13.87 14.82 23.66
N SER A 310 12.87 13.96 23.90
CA SER A 310 13.06 12.55 24.25
C SER A 310 13.10 11.64 23.02
N ASN A 311 13.55 10.39 23.20
CA ASN A 311 13.46 9.38 22.14
C ASN A 311 12.01 8.88 22.03
N ILE A 312 11.52 8.64 20.81
CA ILE A 312 10.16 8.13 20.58
C ILE A 312 9.93 6.71 21.14
N GLN A 313 11.00 5.96 21.39
CA GLN A 313 10.99 4.62 22.00
C GLN A 313 11.16 4.64 23.52
N GLU A 314 11.26 5.81 24.14
CA GLU A 314 11.47 5.95 25.59
C GLU A 314 10.16 5.76 26.35
N LEU A 315 10.22 5.02 27.46
CA LEU A 315 9.13 4.80 28.39
C LEU A 315 9.58 5.07 29.83
N TYR A 316 8.60 5.36 30.67
CA TYR A 316 8.77 5.56 32.10
C TYR A 316 7.95 4.55 32.88
N TYR A 317 8.61 3.89 33.82
CA TYR A 317 7.95 2.97 34.72
C TYR A 317 7.02 3.73 35.67
N SER A 318 5.83 3.20 35.92
CA SER A 318 4.90 3.72 36.94
C SER A 318 4.35 2.59 37.82
N GLU A 319 3.74 2.96 38.95
CA GLU A 319 3.02 2.02 39.82
C GLU A 319 1.52 1.94 39.50
N ASP A 320 1.05 2.65 38.47
CA ASP A 320 -0.36 2.72 38.11
C ASP A 320 -0.84 1.40 37.50
N ILE A 321 -1.92 0.87 38.07
CA ILE A 321 -2.48 -0.45 37.73
C ILE A 321 -3.93 -0.29 37.27
N TYR A 322 -4.26 -0.98 36.19
CA TYR A 322 -5.60 -1.03 35.59
C TYR A 322 -6.08 -2.48 35.49
N PHE A 323 -7.40 -2.66 35.53
CA PHE A 323 -8.07 -3.93 35.27
C PHE A 323 -8.94 -3.72 34.04
N LEU A 324 -8.60 -4.37 32.93
CA LEU A 324 -9.27 -4.17 31.64
C LEU A 324 -9.59 -5.51 30.99
N PRO A 325 -10.65 -5.58 30.16
CA PRO A 325 -11.00 -6.81 29.47
C PRO A 325 -10.02 -7.05 28.29
N PRO A 326 -9.75 -8.30 27.88
CA PRO A 326 -8.69 -8.62 26.91
C PRO A 326 -8.88 -8.01 25.51
N GLU A 327 -10.09 -7.62 25.13
CA GLU A 327 -10.44 -7.03 23.83
C GLU A 327 -9.88 -5.60 23.63
N VAL A 328 -9.35 -4.99 24.71
CA VAL A 328 -8.66 -3.69 24.62
C VAL A 328 -7.21 -3.81 24.13
N LEU A 329 -6.66 -5.03 24.12
CA LEU A 329 -5.29 -5.30 23.72
C LEU A 329 -5.17 -5.27 22.19
N GLU A 330 -4.11 -4.64 21.69
CA GLU A 330 -3.86 -4.40 20.26
C GLU A 330 -2.62 -5.14 19.74
N GLY A 331 -1.97 -5.93 20.60
CA GLY A 331 -0.77 -6.70 20.27
C GLY A 331 0.31 -6.63 21.35
N LYS A 332 1.44 -7.30 21.10
CA LYS A 332 2.63 -7.25 21.94
C LYS A 332 3.63 -6.19 21.49
N CYS A 333 4.43 -5.75 22.45
CA CYS A 333 5.66 -5.02 22.24
C CYS A 333 6.77 -5.57 23.15
N GLU A 334 7.98 -5.05 22.99
CA GLU A 334 9.12 -5.40 23.83
C GLU A 334 9.63 -4.16 24.56
N VAL A 335 10.00 -4.33 25.83
CA VAL A 335 10.66 -3.28 26.61
C VAL A 335 11.99 -3.80 27.10
N ARG A 336 13.07 -3.18 26.63
CA ARG A 336 14.46 -3.57 26.87
C ARG A 336 15.19 -2.53 27.72
N LYS A 337 16.38 -2.89 28.19
CA LYS A 337 17.34 -1.90 28.70
C LYS A 337 17.95 -1.14 27.53
N LYS A 338 18.29 0.13 27.72
CA LYS A 338 18.83 0.98 26.65
C LYS A 338 20.09 0.41 25.97
N HIS A 339 21.01 -0.17 26.73
CA HIS A 339 22.22 -0.81 26.18
C HIS A 339 21.94 -2.12 25.43
N ASN A 340 20.75 -2.70 25.58
CA ASN A 340 20.28 -3.87 24.84
C ASN A 340 19.39 -3.48 23.65
N MET A 341 19.25 -2.19 23.37
CA MET A 341 18.60 -1.74 22.14
C MET A 341 19.46 -2.15 20.94
N PRO A 342 18.86 -2.53 19.80
CA PRO A 342 19.61 -2.86 18.59
C PRO A 342 20.62 -1.76 18.25
N LEU A 343 21.86 -2.15 17.92
CA LEU A 343 22.92 -1.22 17.49
C LEU A 343 22.63 -0.63 16.09
N ARG A 344 21.78 -1.31 15.31
CA ARG A 344 21.39 -0.92 13.96
C ARG A 344 20.41 0.27 14.04
N ASN A 345 20.81 1.39 13.46
CA ASN A 345 20.12 2.67 13.64
C ASN A 345 18.96 2.87 12.64
N ASP A 346 18.08 1.87 12.48
CA ASP A 346 17.10 1.75 11.37
C ASP A 346 16.34 3.05 11.06
N TYR A 347 16.11 3.29 9.76
CA TYR A 347 15.52 4.54 9.26
C TYR A 347 14.09 4.69 9.78
N LEU A 348 13.92 5.61 10.74
CA LEU A 348 12.67 5.91 11.45
C LEU A 348 11.97 4.64 11.97
N THR A 349 12.35 4.22 13.18
CA THR A 349 11.92 3.00 13.89
C THR A 349 10.55 2.44 13.49
N LEU A 350 10.55 1.24 12.89
CA LEU A 350 9.35 0.46 12.57
C LEU A 350 9.17 -0.76 13.49
N ASP A 351 9.96 -0.85 14.56
CA ASP A 351 9.94 -2.00 15.46
C ASP A 351 9.12 -1.69 16.72
N ASN A 352 8.37 -2.68 17.20
CA ASN A 352 7.59 -2.60 18.44
C ASN A 352 8.49 -2.74 19.70
N ILE A 353 9.64 -2.07 19.71
CA ILE A 353 10.67 -2.15 20.77
C ILE A 353 10.81 -0.78 21.44
N PHE A 354 10.76 -0.79 22.77
CA PHE A 354 10.93 0.37 23.64
C PHE A 354 12.04 0.12 24.65
N PHE A 355 12.46 1.19 25.33
CA PHE A 355 13.35 1.09 26.48
C PHE A 355 12.85 1.94 27.65
N CYS A 356 13.22 1.54 28.86
CA CYS A 356 12.84 2.23 30.08
C CYS A 356 14.04 2.35 31.04
N GLU A 357 14.34 3.56 31.50
CA GLU A 357 15.42 3.86 32.46
C GLU A 357 14.95 4.67 33.67
N LEU A 358 13.83 5.39 33.54
CA LEU A 358 13.33 6.34 34.55
C LEU A 358 11.98 5.89 35.11
N PHE A 359 11.66 6.46 36.27
CA PHE A 359 10.42 6.27 37.01
C PHE A 359 9.58 7.56 36.95
N TYR A 360 8.29 7.44 36.67
CA TYR A 360 7.35 8.55 36.69
C TYR A 360 6.34 8.36 37.84
N ASP A 361 6.23 9.37 38.69
CA ASP A 361 5.24 9.45 39.76
C ASP A 361 4.06 10.30 39.30
N SER A 362 2.94 9.65 38.97
CA SER A 362 1.71 10.31 38.50
C SER A 362 1.05 11.19 39.56
N SER A 363 1.30 10.94 40.85
CA SER A 363 0.74 11.74 41.95
C SER A 363 1.45 13.08 42.15
N ARG A 364 2.73 13.13 41.79
CA ARG A 364 3.60 14.31 41.92
C ARG A 364 3.97 14.96 40.59
N ASP A 365 3.50 14.37 39.49
CA ASP A 365 3.84 14.75 38.12
C ASP A 365 5.34 14.98 37.93
N SER A 366 6.16 14.00 38.36
CA SER A 366 7.61 14.16 38.47
C SER A 366 8.37 12.91 38.03
N LEU A 367 9.53 13.12 37.37
CA LEU A 367 10.44 12.06 36.92
C LEU A 367 11.60 11.86 37.88
N TYR A 368 11.89 10.60 38.19
CA TYR A 368 12.97 10.18 39.09
C TYR A 368 13.83 9.10 38.43
N GLN A 369 15.07 8.94 38.93
CA GLN A 369 15.82 7.72 38.63
C GLN A 369 15.11 6.50 39.23
N MET A 370 15.20 5.37 38.54
CA MET A 370 14.53 4.15 38.97
C MET A 370 14.98 3.73 40.38
N PRO A 371 14.04 3.60 41.35
CA PRO A 371 14.39 3.22 42.71
C PRO A 371 15.10 1.86 42.77
N VAL A 372 16.09 1.71 43.64
CA VAL A 372 16.95 0.50 43.74
C VAL A 372 16.16 -0.80 44.02
N HIS A 373 14.98 -0.68 44.64
CA HIS A 373 14.10 -1.81 44.93
C HIS A 373 13.21 -2.22 43.74
N ILE A 374 13.07 -1.37 42.72
CA ILE A 374 12.32 -1.66 41.50
C ILE A 374 13.27 -2.27 40.48
N LYS A 375 13.06 -3.55 40.17
CA LYS A 375 13.79 -4.27 39.12
C LYS A 375 12.79 -4.72 38.05
N PRO A 376 12.54 -3.90 37.01
CA PRO A 376 11.67 -4.31 35.91
C PRO A 376 12.23 -5.56 35.26
N LYS A 377 11.35 -6.53 34.98
CA LYS A 377 11.69 -7.66 34.13
C LYS A 377 11.63 -7.19 32.68
N PHE A 378 12.78 -6.85 32.14
CA PHE A 378 12.91 -6.51 30.73
C PHE A 378 12.75 -7.75 29.86
N SER A 379 12.21 -7.57 28.66
CA SER A 379 12.24 -8.60 27.63
C SER A 379 13.70 -9.03 27.43
N SER A 380 13.98 -10.33 27.53
CA SER A 380 15.24 -10.88 27.04
C SER A 380 15.36 -10.56 25.56
N ILE A 381 16.59 -10.50 25.03
CA ILE A 381 16.78 -10.50 23.57
C ILE A 381 16.10 -11.78 23.07
N LYS A 382 14.87 -11.67 22.58
CA LYS A 382 14.29 -12.70 21.72
C LYS A 382 15.08 -12.56 20.43
N ASP A 383 15.78 -13.61 20.01
CA ASP A 383 16.81 -13.52 18.96
C ASP A 383 16.20 -13.43 17.54
N ASP A 384 15.19 -12.56 17.37
CA ASP A 384 14.25 -12.52 16.26
C ASP A 384 13.78 -13.93 15.89
N THR A 385 12.87 -14.48 16.69
CA THR A 385 12.33 -15.84 16.51
C THR A 385 11.63 -16.07 15.17
N LEU A 386 11.30 -15.03 14.41
CA LEU A 386 10.86 -15.17 13.01
C LEU A 386 12.01 -15.56 12.06
N LEU A 387 13.26 -15.24 12.40
CA LEU A 387 14.46 -15.67 11.67
C LEU A 387 15.07 -16.94 12.27
N ARG A 388 14.98 -17.17 13.59
CA ARG A 388 15.50 -18.42 14.20
C ARG A 388 14.60 -19.65 14.07
N LYS A 389 13.27 -19.54 13.86
CA LYS A 389 12.46 -20.70 13.43
C LYS A 389 12.82 -21.21 12.02
N LEU A 390 13.66 -20.46 11.29
CA LEU A 390 14.05 -20.75 9.90
C LEU A 390 15.38 -21.50 9.75
N LYS A 391 16.07 -21.86 10.83
CA LYS A 391 17.38 -22.53 10.73
C LYS A 391 17.53 -23.64 11.77
N GLY A 392 17.32 -24.87 11.31
CA GLY A 392 17.94 -26.04 11.93
C GLY A 392 19.46 -25.99 11.73
N GLU A 393 20.15 -26.24 12.84
CA GLU A 393 21.52 -26.76 13.04
C GLU A 393 22.64 -26.35 12.07
N GLY A 394 23.65 -25.67 12.64
CA GLY A 394 25.04 -25.79 12.21
C GLY A 394 25.68 -24.50 11.69
N ILE A 395 26.54 -23.93 12.54
CA ILE A 395 27.78 -23.16 12.30
C ILE A 395 27.82 -21.98 13.29
N GLU A 396 28.62 -22.16 14.34
CA GLU A 396 29.07 -21.10 15.24
C GLU A 396 30.06 -20.19 14.49
N GLY A 397 29.79 -18.89 14.47
CA GLY A 397 30.69 -17.87 13.95
C GLY A 397 30.06 -16.48 14.04
N GLU A 398 30.61 -15.64 14.92
CA GLU A 398 30.26 -14.21 15.05
C GLU A 398 30.48 -13.47 13.72
N THR A 399 29.41 -13.22 12.96
CA THR A 399 29.38 -12.23 11.86
C THR A 399 27.98 -11.59 11.77
N ASP A 400 27.94 -10.28 11.52
CA ASP A 400 26.77 -9.39 11.41
C ASP A 400 25.63 -9.96 10.53
N TYR A 401 24.39 -10.05 11.06
CA TYR A 401 23.22 -10.57 10.33
C TYR A 401 21.94 -9.70 10.42
N ASP A 402 21.69 -8.92 9.36
CA ASP A 402 20.33 -8.65 8.83
C ASP A 402 20.36 -8.63 7.30
N GLU A 403 21.49 -8.21 6.72
CA GLU A 403 21.59 -8.03 5.28
C GLU A 403 21.34 -9.36 4.57
N LEU A 404 20.32 -9.36 3.70
CA LEU A 404 20.21 -10.38 2.68
C LEU A 404 21.58 -10.46 1.98
N PRO A 405 22.18 -11.66 1.84
CA PRO A 405 23.39 -11.81 1.05
C PRO A 405 23.22 -11.10 -0.29
N LYS A 406 24.25 -10.44 -0.83
CA LYS A 406 24.14 -9.66 -2.08
C LYS A 406 23.46 -10.45 -3.21
N GLU A 407 23.69 -11.77 -3.24
CA GLU A 407 23.09 -12.74 -4.16
C GLU A 407 21.55 -12.88 -4.04
N MET A 408 20.96 -12.42 -2.94
CA MET A 408 19.52 -12.46 -2.67
C MET A 408 18.83 -11.11 -2.90
N ARG A 409 19.57 -10.04 -3.17
CA ARG A 409 19.00 -8.73 -3.50
C ARG A 409 18.39 -8.78 -4.90
N LEU A 410 17.19 -8.23 -5.04
CA LEU A 410 16.51 -8.14 -6.33
C LEU A 410 17.21 -7.10 -7.19
N ALA A 411 17.61 -7.50 -8.40
CA ALA A 411 18.12 -6.56 -9.39
C ALA A 411 16.96 -5.68 -9.88
N THR A 412 17.02 -4.39 -9.53
CA THR A 412 15.88 -3.48 -9.67
C THR A 412 16.05 -2.48 -10.81
N LEU A 413 14.97 -2.30 -11.58
CA LEU A 413 14.80 -1.25 -12.57
C LEU A 413 13.75 -0.24 -12.07
N ASP A 414 14.16 0.99 -11.81
CA ASP A 414 13.29 2.11 -11.42
C ASP A 414 12.93 2.96 -12.65
N ILE A 415 11.64 3.01 -12.99
CA ILE A 415 11.14 3.76 -14.15
C ILE A 415 10.38 4.99 -13.64
N PHE A 416 10.69 6.17 -14.19
CA PHE A 416 10.26 7.46 -13.63
C PHE A 416 10.83 7.69 -12.23
N ALA A 417 12.12 7.42 -12.08
CA ALA A 417 12.80 7.37 -10.80
C ALA A 417 12.79 8.70 -10.02
N GLY A 418 12.60 9.83 -10.73
CA GLY A 418 12.69 11.17 -10.16
C GLY A 418 14.06 11.39 -9.53
N CYS A 419 14.10 12.00 -8.35
CA CYS A 419 15.34 12.09 -7.58
C CYS A 419 15.69 10.82 -6.80
N GLY A 420 14.88 9.75 -6.83
CA GLY A 420 15.20 8.46 -6.20
C GLY A 420 14.57 8.17 -4.84
N GLY A 421 13.54 8.93 -4.41
CA GLY A 421 12.93 8.72 -3.08
C GLY A 421 12.35 7.30 -2.86
N LEU A 422 11.75 6.70 -3.89
CA LEU A 422 11.23 5.33 -3.84
C LEU A 422 12.37 4.30 -3.76
N SER A 423 13.34 4.40 -4.68
CA SER A 423 14.55 3.57 -4.68
C SER A 423 15.30 3.64 -3.35
N LYS A 424 15.49 4.83 -2.79
CA LYS A 424 16.21 5.02 -1.53
C LYS A 424 15.62 4.22 -0.38
N GLY A 425 14.29 4.27 -0.20
CA GLY A 425 13.64 3.50 0.85
C GLY A 425 13.69 1.99 0.60
N LEU A 426 13.51 1.55 -0.64
CA LEU A 426 13.58 0.13 -1.01
C LEU A 426 14.98 -0.45 -0.80
N GLU A 427 16.03 0.27 -1.19
CA GLU A 427 17.43 -0.13 -0.96
C GLU A 427 17.78 -0.18 0.54
N GLN A 428 17.28 0.79 1.33
CA GLN A 428 17.49 0.81 2.78
C GLN A 428 16.92 -0.43 3.48
N SER A 429 15.87 -1.06 2.92
CA SER A 429 15.34 -2.31 3.46
C SER A 429 16.25 -3.52 3.21
N GLY A 430 17.25 -3.37 2.33
CA GLY A 430 18.21 -4.42 1.98
C GLY A 430 17.67 -5.47 1.00
N VAL A 431 16.43 -5.34 0.51
CA VAL A 431 15.82 -6.29 -0.45
C VAL A 431 16.13 -5.95 -1.90
N SER A 432 16.37 -4.68 -2.20
CA SER A 432 16.46 -4.14 -3.56
C SER A 432 17.84 -3.56 -3.81
N GLU A 433 18.38 -3.77 -5.00
CA GLU A 433 19.58 -3.11 -5.51
C GLU A 433 19.21 -2.45 -6.84
N THR A 434 19.07 -1.12 -6.87
CA THR A 434 18.68 -0.42 -8.09
C THR A 434 19.87 -0.36 -9.04
N LYS A 435 19.86 -1.22 -10.06
CA LYS A 435 20.93 -1.29 -11.08
C LYS A 435 20.67 -0.34 -12.24
N TRP A 436 19.40 -0.08 -12.54
CA TRP A 436 18.99 0.77 -13.65
C TRP A 436 17.92 1.76 -13.21
N ALA A 437 18.04 3.00 -13.63
CA ALA A 437 17.04 4.03 -13.44
C ALA A 437 16.75 4.75 -14.76
N ILE A 438 15.47 5.02 -15.04
CA ILE A 438 15.04 5.78 -16.22
C ILE A 438 14.37 7.07 -15.74
N GLU A 439 14.93 8.20 -16.12
CA GLU A 439 14.40 9.53 -15.79
C GLU A 439 14.54 10.47 -16.98
N TYR A 440 13.53 11.30 -17.23
CA TYR A 440 13.54 12.25 -18.35
C TYR A 440 13.91 13.67 -17.96
N GLU A 441 13.64 14.07 -16.71
CA GLU A 441 14.05 15.38 -16.19
C GLU A 441 15.53 15.32 -15.80
N GLU A 442 16.37 16.02 -16.57
CA GLU A 442 17.83 16.05 -16.35
C GLU A 442 18.22 16.39 -14.90
N PRO A 443 17.65 17.43 -14.23
CA PRO A 443 17.99 17.71 -12.83
C PRO A 443 17.62 16.56 -11.88
N ALA A 444 16.52 15.84 -12.13
CA ALA A 444 16.10 14.74 -11.28
C ALA A 444 17.02 13.52 -11.46
N GLY A 445 17.38 13.16 -12.69
CA GLY A 445 18.32 12.06 -12.93
C GLY A 445 19.75 12.36 -12.50
N GLN A 446 20.19 13.64 -12.53
CA GLN A 446 21.45 14.05 -11.91
C GLN A 446 21.43 13.84 -10.39
N ALA A 447 20.34 14.24 -9.72
CA ALA A 447 20.16 13.99 -8.29
C ALA A 447 20.14 12.48 -7.99
N PHE A 448 19.46 11.67 -8.80
CA PHE A 448 19.46 10.22 -8.66
C PHE A 448 20.90 9.67 -8.73
N LYS A 449 21.67 10.05 -9.76
CA LYS A 449 23.05 9.59 -9.96
C LYS A 449 23.99 9.95 -8.82
N GLN A 450 23.81 11.13 -8.20
CA GLN A 450 24.60 11.55 -7.04
C GLN A 450 24.36 10.67 -5.81
N ASN A 451 23.11 10.24 -5.59
CA ASN A 451 22.74 9.45 -4.42
C ASN A 451 22.86 7.93 -4.65
N HIS A 452 22.90 7.48 -5.90
CA HIS A 452 22.98 6.08 -6.31
C HIS A 452 24.12 5.88 -7.34
N PRO A 453 25.40 5.94 -6.92
CA PRO A 453 26.54 5.96 -7.83
C PRO A 453 26.77 4.63 -8.56
N GLU A 454 26.29 3.52 -8.00
CA GLU A 454 26.40 2.18 -8.61
C GLU A 454 25.33 1.94 -9.69
N SER A 455 24.29 2.78 -9.76
CA SER A 455 23.19 2.64 -10.70
C SER A 455 23.52 3.24 -12.06
N THR A 456 23.11 2.56 -13.13
CA THR A 456 23.10 3.12 -14.48
C THR A 456 21.87 3.99 -14.66
N VAL A 457 22.06 5.32 -14.72
CA VAL A 457 20.97 6.28 -14.94
C VAL A 457 20.86 6.61 -16.43
N LEU A 458 19.71 6.28 -17.01
CA LEU A 458 19.38 6.58 -18.40
C LEU A 458 18.55 7.86 -18.45
N LEU A 459 19.23 8.98 -18.71
CA LEU A 459 18.62 10.30 -18.91
C LEU A 459 17.99 10.38 -20.31
N THR A 460 16.73 10.01 -20.44
CA THR A 460 16.05 10.07 -21.74
C THR A 460 14.58 10.38 -21.60
N THR A 461 14.09 11.22 -22.52
CA THR A 461 12.69 11.64 -22.61
C THR A 461 11.73 10.56 -23.06
N ALA A 462 12.24 9.39 -23.45
CA ALA A 462 11.40 8.34 -23.95
C ALA A 462 11.83 6.97 -23.41
N ILE A 463 11.07 6.49 -22.42
CA ILE A 463 10.89 5.05 -22.14
C ILE A 463 10.64 4.27 -23.45
N LEU A 464 10.06 4.95 -24.44
CA LEU A 464 9.80 4.51 -25.81
C LEU A 464 11.06 4.12 -26.58
N ILE A 465 12.16 4.85 -26.36
CA ILE A 465 13.46 4.63 -26.98
C ILE A 465 14.15 3.44 -26.32
N ILE A 466 14.11 3.35 -24.99
CA ILE A 466 14.74 2.24 -24.25
C ILE A 466 14.02 0.93 -24.54
N GLY A 467 12.68 0.90 -24.46
CA GLY A 467 11.90 -0.30 -24.79
C GLY A 467 12.18 -0.77 -26.22
N ARG A 468 12.15 0.15 -27.20
CA ARG A 468 12.48 -0.18 -28.60
C ARG A 468 13.96 -0.57 -28.79
N ALA A 469 14.92 0.05 -28.08
CA ALA A 469 16.34 -0.30 -28.15
C ALA A 469 16.66 -1.64 -27.50
N ILE A 470 15.97 -1.99 -26.40
CA ILE A 470 16.03 -3.32 -25.78
C ILE A 470 15.45 -4.36 -26.75
N MET A 471 14.26 -4.10 -27.30
CA MET A 471 13.63 -5.00 -28.26
C MET A 471 14.48 -5.16 -29.53
N GLU A 472 15.10 -4.09 -30.04
CA GLU A 472 16.05 -4.17 -31.15
C GLU A 472 17.32 -4.97 -30.78
N LYS A 473 17.90 -4.75 -29.59
CA LYS A 473 19.04 -5.51 -29.07
C LYS A 473 18.72 -7.01 -28.90
N CYS A 474 17.47 -7.34 -28.58
CA CYS A 474 16.99 -8.72 -28.43
C CYS A 474 16.47 -9.34 -29.74
N GLY A 475 16.38 -8.58 -30.84
CA GLY A 475 15.86 -9.05 -32.12
C GLY A 475 14.33 -9.07 -32.26
N ASP A 476 13.59 -8.44 -31.34
CA ASP A 476 12.12 -8.42 -31.25
C ASP A 476 11.49 -7.14 -31.84
N LYS A 477 11.98 -6.66 -32.99
CA LYS A 477 11.49 -5.39 -33.57
C LYS A 477 9.99 -5.39 -33.88
N ASP A 478 9.45 -6.55 -34.26
CA ASP A 478 8.06 -6.70 -34.72
C ASP A 478 7.02 -6.64 -33.57
N GLU A 479 7.46 -6.80 -32.31
CA GLU A 479 6.58 -6.65 -31.13
C GLU A 479 6.38 -5.19 -30.69
N CYS A 480 7.16 -4.26 -31.27
CA CYS A 480 7.25 -2.90 -30.82
C CYS A 480 6.34 -1.97 -31.63
N ILE A 481 5.17 -1.62 -31.12
CA ILE A 481 4.36 -0.53 -31.68
C ILE A 481 5.02 0.78 -31.27
N SER A 482 5.73 1.46 -32.17
CA SER A 482 6.46 2.70 -31.87
C SER A 482 6.25 3.77 -32.94
N THR A 483 6.36 5.04 -32.57
CA THR A 483 6.28 6.16 -33.53
C THR A 483 7.57 6.29 -34.34
N THR A 484 7.49 6.90 -35.51
CA THR A 484 8.65 7.21 -36.37
C THR A 484 9.70 8.04 -35.63
N GLU A 485 9.26 9.00 -34.82
CA GLU A 485 10.12 9.82 -33.94
C GLU A 485 10.91 8.97 -32.92
N ALA A 486 10.26 7.96 -32.31
CA ALA A 486 10.91 7.06 -31.37
C ALA A 486 11.95 6.15 -32.05
N ASN A 487 11.72 5.77 -33.31
CA ASN A 487 12.70 5.00 -34.10
C ASN A 487 13.97 5.81 -34.36
N GLU A 488 13.82 7.06 -34.80
CA GLU A 488 14.94 7.94 -35.10
C GLU A 488 15.78 8.28 -33.87
N LEU A 489 15.16 8.46 -32.70
CA LEU A 489 15.87 8.76 -31.46
C LEU A 489 16.56 7.53 -30.86
N ALA A 490 15.98 6.34 -31.00
CA ALA A 490 16.63 5.10 -30.55
C ALA A 490 17.89 4.76 -31.37
N ALA A 491 17.86 5.08 -32.68
CA ALA A 491 19.03 4.95 -33.54
C ALA A 491 20.19 5.90 -33.14
N LYS A 492 19.88 7.01 -32.45
CA LYS A 492 20.85 8.02 -32.00
C LYS A 492 21.45 7.73 -30.62
N LEU A 493 21.01 6.69 -29.91
CA LEU A 493 21.68 6.25 -28.67
C LEU A 493 23.13 5.87 -29.00
N ASP A 494 24.06 6.24 -28.12
CA ASP A 494 25.44 5.81 -28.25
C ASP A 494 25.58 4.30 -27.95
N GLU A 495 26.66 3.68 -28.44
CA GLU A 495 26.87 2.23 -28.29
C GLU A 495 27.11 1.81 -26.83
N GLU A 496 27.63 2.71 -25.99
CA GLU A 496 27.88 2.46 -24.57
C GLU A 496 26.57 2.39 -23.77
N GLN A 497 25.64 3.30 -24.04
CA GLN A 497 24.27 3.33 -23.53
C GLN A 497 23.50 2.08 -23.97
N LYS A 498 23.64 1.67 -25.25
CA LYS A 498 23.02 0.43 -25.75
C LYS A 498 23.56 -0.81 -25.04
N LEU A 499 24.86 -0.85 -24.74
CA LEU A 499 25.47 -1.95 -24.00
C LEU A 499 24.92 -2.03 -22.57
N ALA A 500 24.73 -0.87 -21.93
CA ALA A 500 24.26 -0.74 -20.56
C ALA A 500 22.74 -1.02 -20.35
N LEU A 501 21.96 -1.17 -21.43
CA LEU A 501 20.53 -1.49 -21.34
C LEU A 501 20.29 -2.89 -20.74
N PRO A 502 19.32 -3.01 -19.80
CA PRO A 502 18.97 -4.30 -19.19
C PRO A 502 18.36 -5.26 -20.21
N LEU A 503 18.65 -6.55 -20.03
CA LEU A 503 18.05 -7.63 -20.83
C LEU A 503 16.98 -8.38 -20.02
N PRO A 504 15.97 -8.98 -20.69
CA PRO A 504 15.05 -9.91 -20.03
C PRO A 504 15.82 -11.01 -19.27
N GLY A 505 15.38 -11.30 -18.05
CA GLY A 505 16.07 -12.22 -17.14
C GLY A 505 17.15 -11.59 -16.25
N GLN A 506 17.57 -10.33 -16.49
CA GLN A 506 18.46 -9.60 -15.58
C GLN A 506 17.70 -8.73 -14.56
N VAL A 507 16.40 -8.49 -14.78
CA VAL A 507 15.57 -7.61 -13.96
C VAL A 507 14.61 -8.46 -13.12
N ASP A 508 14.82 -8.49 -11.81
CA ASP A 508 13.97 -9.22 -10.87
C ASP A 508 12.81 -8.38 -10.35
N PHE A 509 13.01 -7.06 -10.26
CA PHE A 509 12.04 -6.13 -9.70
C PHE A 509 11.93 -4.87 -10.55
N ILE A 510 10.71 -4.48 -10.90
CA ILE A 510 10.43 -3.19 -11.52
C ILE A 510 9.61 -2.34 -10.56
N ASN A 511 10.04 -1.12 -10.30
CA ASN A 511 9.26 -0.14 -9.56
C ASN A 511 9.17 1.18 -10.34
N GLY A 512 8.17 2.01 -10.02
CA GLY A 512 8.03 3.29 -10.69
C GLY A 512 6.73 4.01 -10.42
N GLY A 513 6.76 5.33 -10.64
CA GLY A 513 5.62 6.22 -10.48
C GLY A 513 5.28 6.95 -11.78
N PRO A 514 4.54 6.32 -12.72
CA PRO A 514 4.21 6.97 -13.99
C PRO A 514 3.48 8.30 -13.78
N PRO A 515 3.91 9.38 -14.44
CA PRO A 515 3.46 10.73 -14.14
C PRO A 515 1.97 10.86 -14.38
N CYS A 516 1.29 11.47 -13.41
CA CYS A 516 -0.14 11.42 -13.30
C CYS A 516 -0.80 12.81 -13.36
N GLN A 517 -0.12 13.84 -13.90
CA GLN A 517 -0.68 15.20 -13.85
C GLN A 517 -2.00 15.28 -14.63
N GLY A 518 -2.22 14.41 -15.61
CA GLY A 518 -3.53 14.20 -16.27
C GLY A 518 -4.63 13.58 -15.39
N PHE A 519 -4.30 12.96 -14.25
CA PHE A 519 -5.21 12.32 -13.29
C PHE A 519 -5.42 13.14 -12.00
N SER A 520 -4.58 14.17 -11.76
CA SER A 520 -4.61 14.95 -10.53
C SER A 520 -5.69 16.02 -10.55
N GLY A 521 -6.57 16.00 -9.53
CA GLY A 521 -7.55 17.06 -9.27
C GLY A 521 -6.89 18.44 -9.00
N MET A 522 -5.60 18.43 -8.63
CA MET A 522 -4.83 19.63 -8.32
C MET A 522 -4.16 20.27 -9.56
N ASN A 523 -4.16 19.58 -10.70
CA ASN A 523 -3.65 20.13 -11.94
C ASN A 523 -4.70 21.08 -12.56
N ARG A 524 -4.30 22.31 -12.91
CA ARG A 524 -5.18 23.30 -13.56
C ARG A 524 -5.39 23.02 -15.06
N PHE A 525 -4.60 22.14 -15.67
CA PHE A 525 -4.60 21.85 -17.12
C PHE A 525 -4.85 20.37 -17.43
N GLN A 526 -5.92 19.79 -16.90
CA GLN A 526 -6.25 18.35 -17.04
C GLN A 526 -6.51 17.91 -18.50
N GLU A 527 -6.95 18.83 -19.36
CA GLU A 527 -7.34 18.56 -20.75
C GLU A 527 -6.25 18.87 -21.78
N GLY A 528 -5.10 19.40 -21.34
CA GLY A 528 -3.98 19.72 -22.24
C GLY A 528 -3.44 18.50 -22.99
N SER A 529 -2.82 18.72 -24.15
CA SER A 529 -2.18 17.67 -24.96
C SER A 529 -1.13 16.88 -24.16
N TRP A 530 -0.37 17.54 -23.29
CA TRP A 530 0.59 16.90 -22.38
C TRP A 530 -0.07 15.97 -21.34
N SER A 531 -1.25 16.36 -20.84
CA SER A 531 -2.03 15.53 -19.92
C SER A 531 -2.57 14.26 -20.60
N LYS A 532 -2.82 14.28 -21.92
CA LYS A 532 -3.12 13.07 -22.72
C LYS A 532 -1.91 12.15 -22.82
N VAL A 533 -0.73 12.70 -23.14
CA VAL A 533 0.53 11.93 -23.22
C VAL A 533 0.89 11.26 -21.89
N GLN A 534 0.70 11.94 -20.77
CA GLN A 534 0.92 11.35 -19.44
C GLN A 534 -0.03 10.19 -19.12
N ARG A 535 -1.28 10.23 -19.63
CA ARG A 535 -2.20 9.10 -19.49
C ARG A 535 -1.75 7.86 -20.26
N GLU A 536 -0.92 8.02 -21.28
CA GLU A 536 -0.34 6.91 -22.06
C GLU A 536 0.96 6.37 -21.44
N MET A 537 1.62 7.10 -20.54
CA MET A 537 2.89 6.65 -19.91
C MET A 537 2.71 5.43 -19.01
N ILE A 538 1.51 5.21 -18.46
CA ILE A 538 1.19 3.97 -17.75
C ILE A 538 1.23 2.74 -18.68
N LEU A 539 0.91 2.92 -19.96
CA LEU A 539 0.94 1.85 -20.97
C LEU A 539 2.37 1.43 -21.24
N ALA A 540 3.27 2.41 -21.34
CA ALA A 540 4.70 2.15 -21.44
C ALA A 540 5.22 1.41 -20.20
N PHE A 541 4.81 1.80 -18.99
CA PHE A 541 5.21 1.13 -17.76
C PHE A 541 4.72 -0.33 -17.69
N LEU A 542 3.46 -0.59 -18.06
CA LEU A 542 2.91 -1.95 -18.16
C LEU A 542 3.58 -2.78 -19.26
N SER A 543 4.02 -2.14 -20.35
CA SER A 543 4.76 -2.81 -21.42
C SER A 543 6.12 -3.33 -20.94
N PHE A 544 6.79 -2.62 -20.02
CA PHE A 544 8.01 -3.12 -19.38
C PHE A 544 7.73 -4.33 -18.49
N ALA A 545 6.63 -4.32 -17.72
CA ALA A 545 6.22 -5.47 -16.92
C ALA A 545 5.88 -6.70 -17.78
N GLU A 546 5.25 -6.47 -18.94
CA GLU A 546 4.95 -7.51 -19.93
C GLU A 546 6.22 -8.10 -20.51
N TYR A 547 7.15 -7.24 -20.96
CA TYR A 547 8.35 -7.65 -21.69
C TYR A 547 9.39 -8.34 -20.79
N PHE A 548 9.70 -7.75 -19.64
CA PHE A 548 10.73 -8.27 -18.74
C PHE A 548 10.26 -9.42 -17.86
N ARG A 549 8.94 -9.50 -17.58
CA ARG A 549 8.34 -10.46 -16.63
C ARG A 549 9.11 -10.54 -15.29
N PRO A 550 9.34 -9.41 -14.58
CA PRO A 550 10.01 -9.44 -13.29
C PRO A 550 9.26 -10.31 -12.27
N ARG A 551 9.97 -10.75 -11.23
CA ARG A 551 9.39 -11.50 -10.12
C ARG A 551 8.41 -10.64 -9.32
N TYR A 552 8.74 -9.35 -9.16
CA TYR A 552 7.93 -8.36 -8.48
C TYR A 552 7.76 -7.10 -9.32
N PHE A 553 6.64 -6.43 -9.13
CA PHE A 553 6.32 -5.16 -9.79
C PHE A 553 5.60 -4.24 -8.81
N LEU A 554 6.05 -2.99 -8.69
CA LEU A 554 5.44 -1.97 -7.83
C LEU A 554 5.08 -0.74 -8.67
N LEU A 555 3.78 -0.44 -8.73
CA LEU A 555 3.30 0.81 -9.29
C LEU A 555 2.89 1.75 -8.16
N GLU A 556 3.45 2.95 -8.19
CA GLU A 556 3.09 4.03 -7.28
C GLU A 556 2.32 5.12 -8.04
N ASN A 557 1.28 5.70 -7.43
CA ASN A 557 0.57 6.84 -8.00
C ASN A 557 -0.11 7.74 -6.95
N VAL A 558 -0.70 8.86 -7.38
CA VAL A 558 -1.53 9.71 -6.50
C VAL A 558 -2.80 8.99 -6.06
N ARG A 559 -3.31 9.32 -4.86
CA ARG A 559 -4.58 8.77 -4.34
C ARG A 559 -5.72 8.76 -5.37
N ASN A 560 -5.89 9.84 -6.14
CA ASN A 560 -7.02 9.98 -7.07
C ASN A 560 -6.98 8.99 -8.24
N PHE A 561 -5.84 8.34 -8.48
CA PHE A 561 -5.66 7.31 -9.51
C PHE A 561 -6.73 6.21 -9.43
N VAL A 562 -7.10 5.78 -8.22
CA VAL A 562 -8.11 4.72 -8.01
C VAL A 562 -9.53 5.16 -8.37
N SER A 563 -9.78 6.46 -8.56
CA SER A 563 -11.13 7.03 -8.76
C SER A 563 -11.32 7.77 -10.10
N PHE A 564 -10.28 8.02 -10.88
CA PHE A 564 -10.35 8.87 -12.09
C PHE A 564 -11.23 8.28 -13.22
N ASN A 565 -12.05 9.10 -13.88
CA ASN A 565 -13.14 8.70 -14.80
C ASN A 565 -14.14 7.65 -14.26
N GLY A 566 -14.15 7.35 -12.96
CA GLY A 566 -14.84 6.16 -12.42
C GLY A 566 -13.91 4.95 -12.20
N GLY A 567 -12.62 5.21 -11.98
CA GLY A 567 -11.57 4.22 -11.71
C GLY A 567 -11.08 3.49 -12.97
N GLN A 568 -11.24 4.09 -14.15
CA GLN A 568 -11.08 3.38 -15.41
C GLN A 568 -9.64 2.90 -15.66
N THR A 569 -8.70 3.83 -15.57
CA THR A 569 -7.27 3.57 -15.72
C THR A 569 -6.78 2.56 -14.68
N PHE A 570 -7.26 2.68 -13.45
CA PHE A 570 -6.95 1.74 -12.37
C PHE A 570 -7.44 0.31 -12.71
N LYS A 571 -8.70 0.16 -13.13
CA LYS A 571 -9.27 -1.13 -13.54
C LYS A 571 -8.54 -1.77 -14.72
N LEU A 572 -8.22 -1.00 -15.76
CA LEU A 572 -7.47 -1.48 -16.91
C LEU A 572 -6.03 -1.88 -16.55
N THR A 573 -5.41 -1.18 -15.58
CA THR A 573 -4.09 -1.55 -15.05
C THR A 573 -4.14 -2.91 -14.37
N LEU A 574 -5.14 -3.14 -13.50
CA LEU A 574 -5.34 -4.44 -12.86
C LEU A 574 -5.61 -5.54 -13.90
N ALA A 575 -6.52 -5.28 -14.85
CA ALA A 575 -6.84 -6.24 -15.92
C ALA A 575 -5.61 -6.60 -16.76
N SER A 576 -4.76 -5.61 -17.08
CA SER A 576 -3.51 -5.85 -17.83
C SER A 576 -2.55 -6.77 -17.07
N LEU A 577 -2.36 -6.53 -15.77
CA LEU A 577 -1.49 -7.36 -14.92
C LEU A 577 -2.04 -8.79 -14.75
N LEU A 578 -3.36 -8.94 -14.61
CA LEU A 578 -4.02 -10.24 -14.52
C LEU A 578 -3.97 -11.02 -15.84
N GLU A 579 -4.11 -10.34 -16.98
CA GLU A 579 -3.99 -10.97 -18.29
C GLU A 579 -2.57 -11.48 -18.55
N MET A 580 -1.57 -10.73 -18.07
CA MET A 580 -0.18 -11.21 -18.01
C MET A 580 -0.02 -12.44 -17.09
N GLY A 581 -0.88 -12.60 -16.08
CA GLY A 581 -0.84 -13.71 -15.13
C GLY A 581 -0.20 -13.37 -13.78
N TYR A 582 0.01 -12.08 -13.48
CA TYR A 582 0.48 -11.67 -12.15
C TYR A 582 -0.59 -11.89 -11.08
N GLN A 583 -0.14 -12.17 -9.86
CA GLN A 583 -0.92 -11.89 -8.66
C GLN A 583 -0.91 -10.38 -8.43
N VAL A 584 -2.01 -9.78 -7.97
CA VAL A 584 -2.13 -8.33 -7.86
C VAL A 584 -2.81 -7.93 -6.56
N ARG A 585 -2.24 -6.96 -5.84
CA ARG A 585 -2.84 -6.31 -4.67
C ARG A 585 -2.76 -4.81 -4.82
N PHE A 586 -3.79 -4.10 -4.39
CA PHE A 586 -3.85 -2.64 -4.48
C PHE A 586 -4.21 -2.01 -3.14
N GLY A 587 -3.81 -0.76 -2.91
CA GLY A 587 -4.02 -0.10 -1.63
C GLY A 587 -3.70 1.40 -1.69
N VAL A 588 -4.18 2.15 -0.70
CA VAL A 588 -3.79 3.57 -0.52
C VAL A 588 -3.21 3.71 0.88
N LEU A 589 -2.01 4.28 0.96
CA LEU A 589 -1.27 4.49 2.20
C LEU A 589 -1.07 6.00 2.46
N GLU A 590 -1.01 6.39 3.73
CA GLU A 590 -0.69 7.74 4.19
C GLU A 590 0.73 7.77 4.73
N ALA A 591 1.60 8.59 4.12
CA ALA A 591 3.01 8.69 4.52
C ALA A 591 3.18 9.08 5.99
N GLY A 592 2.32 9.97 6.51
CA GLY A 592 2.40 10.43 7.90
C GLY A 592 2.28 9.31 8.95
N ALA A 593 1.69 8.17 8.58
CA ALA A 593 1.59 7.00 9.44
C ALA A 593 2.89 6.18 9.54
N TYR A 594 3.93 6.54 8.76
CA TYR A 594 5.23 5.86 8.69
C TYR A 594 6.38 6.78 9.08
N GLY A 595 6.13 7.74 9.98
CA GLY A 595 7.18 8.50 10.65
C GLY A 595 7.61 9.78 9.95
N VAL A 596 6.77 10.36 9.09
CA VAL A 596 7.00 11.71 8.54
C VAL A 596 5.94 12.69 8.99
N SER A 597 6.30 13.97 9.08
CA SER A 597 5.39 15.03 9.50
C SER A 597 4.53 15.55 8.34
N GLN A 598 3.97 14.68 7.49
CA GLN A 598 3.30 15.11 6.26
C GLN A 598 2.09 14.24 5.88
N SER A 599 0.99 14.89 5.48
CA SER A 599 -0.11 14.20 4.79
C SER A 599 0.15 14.12 3.29
N ARG A 600 0.51 12.93 2.79
CA ARG A 600 0.83 12.63 1.39
C ARG A 600 0.33 11.22 1.02
N LYS A 601 -0.96 11.13 0.72
CA LYS A 601 -1.65 9.88 0.35
C LYS A 601 -1.26 9.42 -1.05
N ARG A 602 -0.75 8.19 -1.17
CA ARG A 602 -0.34 7.59 -2.44
C ARG A 602 -1.02 6.22 -2.61
N ALA A 603 -1.41 5.90 -3.83
CA ALA A 603 -1.96 4.60 -4.22
C ALA A 603 -0.82 3.69 -4.70
N PHE A 604 -0.88 2.43 -4.30
CA PHE A 604 0.12 1.42 -4.66
C PHE A 604 -0.57 0.21 -5.27
N ILE A 605 0.07 -0.40 -6.27
CA ILE A 605 -0.28 -1.71 -6.81
C ILE A 605 0.97 -2.58 -6.74
N TRP A 606 0.89 -3.64 -5.93
CA TRP A 606 1.83 -4.74 -5.94
C TRP A 606 1.38 -5.76 -6.98
N ALA A 607 2.34 -6.23 -7.78
CA ALA A 607 2.19 -7.44 -8.57
C ALA A 607 3.35 -8.40 -8.32
N ALA A 608 3.05 -9.69 -8.23
CA ALA A 608 4.04 -10.74 -8.02
C ALA A 608 3.81 -11.88 -9.01
N ALA A 609 4.90 -12.45 -9.54
CA ALA A 609 4.84 -13.56 -10.47
C ALA A 609 4.09 -14.77 -9.86
N PRO A 610 3.50 -15.65 -10.68
CA PRO A 610 2.97 -16.93 -10.23
C PRO A 610 3.99 -17.70 -9.39
N GLY A 611 3.57 -18.16 -8.21
CA GLY A 611 4.43 -18.89 -7.27
C GLY A 611 5.40 -18.01 -6.48
N GLU A 612 5.41 -16.68 -6.64
CA GLU A 612 5.99 -15.77 -5.65
C GLU A 612 4.98 -15.49 -4.53
N VAL A 613 5.46 -15.12 -3.35
CA VAL A 613 4.58 -14.63 -2.28
C VAL A 613 4.27 -13.17 -2.57
N LEU A 614 2.99 -12.81 -2.69
CA LEU A 614 2.58 -11.41 -2.90
C LEU A 614 2.78 -10.60 -1.60
N PRO A 615 3.53 -9.48 -1.62
CA PRO A 615 3.84 -8.72 -0.41
C PRO A 615 2.58 -8.23 0.34
N GLU A 616 2.66 -8.24 1.67
CA GLU A 616 1.65 -7.67 2.56
C GLU A 616 1.79 -6.13 2.65
N TRP A 617 0.76 -5.45 3.16
CA TRP A 617 0.86 -4.02 3.46
C TRP A 617 1.62 -3.81 4.78
N PRO A 618 2.47 -2.76 4.90
CA PRO A 618 3.08 -2.43 6.18
C PRO A 618 2.03 -1.84 7.13
N GLU A 619 2.07 -2.25 8.40
CA GLU A 619 1.18 -1.69 9.42
C GLU A 619 1.54 -0.22 9.75
N PRO A 620 0.55 0.65 9.98
CA PRO A 620 0.78 2.01 10.49
C PRO A 620 1.52 2.00 11.83
N MET A 621 2.65 2.71 11.91
CA MET A 621 3.46 2.78 13.13
C MET A 621 3.27 4.09 13.90
N HIS A 622 2.88 5.16 13.21
CA HIS A 622 2.64 6.47 13.80
C HIS A 622 1.18 6.88 13.70
N VAL A 623 0.67 7.48 14.76
CA VAL A 623 -0.68 8.07 14.74
C VAL A 623 -0.70 9.25 13.77
N PHE A 624 -1.75 9.36 12.96
CA PHE A 624 -1.84 10.44 11.98
C PHE A 624 -3.29 10.78 11.62
N GLY A 625 -3.63 12.07 11.65
CA GLY A 625 -5.00 12.60 11.55
C GLY A 625 -5.65 12.48 10.19
N THR A 626 -5.93 11.25 9.73
CA THR A 626 -6.58 11.02 8.43
C THR A 626 -7.72 10.01 8.52
N PRO A 627 -8.82 10.24 7.76
CA PRO A 627 -9.89 9.27 7.66
C PRO A 627 -9.38 8.01 6.94
N GLU A 628 -10.01 6.88 7.28
CA GLU A 628 -9.71 5.59 6.68
C GLU A 628 -9.75 5.65 5.14
N LEU A 629 -8.68 5.19 4.49
CA LEU A 629 -8.47 5.33 3.05
C LEU A 629 -9.13 4.18 2.30
N LYS A 630 -10.44 4.33 2.08
CA LYS A 630 -11.27 3.33 1.40
C LYS A 630 -11.21 3.43 -0.12
N ILE A 631 -11.05 2.28 -0.77
CA ILE A 631 -11.25 2.07 -2.21
C ILE A 631 -12.64 1.44 -2.39
N LYS A 632 -13.44 2.02 -3.28
CA LYS A 632 -14.77 1.52 -3.60
C LYS A 632 -14.65 0.24 -4.45
N LEU A 633 -15.29 -0.83 -4.00
CA LEU A 633 -15.44 -2.07 -4.74
C LEU A 633 -16.85 -2.15 -5.38
N SER A 634 -17.18 -3.28 -5.99
CA SER A 634 -18.52 -3.59 -6.49
C SER A 634 -19.55 -3.74 -5.33
N LYS A 635 -20.85 -3.68 -5.66
CA LYS A 635 -21.97 -3.93 -4.71
C LYS A 635 -21.93 -3.11 -3.40
N ARG A 636 -21.50 -1.84 -3.44
CA ARG A 636 -21.39 -0.89 -2.29
C ARG A 636 -20.38 -1.30 -1.20
N SER A 637 -19.54 -2.29 -1.45
CA SER A 637 -18.47 -2.69 -0.54
C SER A 637 -17.24 -1.77 -0.68
N HIS A 638 -16.40 -1.73 0.37
CA HIS A 638 -15.21 -0.90 0.42
C HIS A 638 -14.04 -1.72 0.97
N TYR A 639 -12.84 -1.43 0.49
CA TYR A 639 -11.61 -2.04 0.95
C TYR A 639 -10.65 -0.97 1.47
N ALA A 640 -10.00 -1.22 2.61
CA ALA A 640 -8.92 -0.42 3.14
C ALA A 640 -7.68 -1.30 3.25
N ALA A 641 -6.52 -0.78 2.80
CA ALA A 641 -5.27 -1.53 2.78
C ALA A 641 -4.68 -1.75 4.18
N VAL A 642 -4.91 -0.78 5.07
CA VAL A 642 -4.41 -0.76 6.44
C VAL A 642 -5.50 -0.18 7.34
N ARG A 643 -5.43 -0.52 8.63
CA ARG A 643 -6.35 0.01 9.64
C ARG A 643 -6.21 1.53 9.82
N SER A 644 -7.28 2.16 10.28
CA SER A 644 -7.26 3.56 10.67
C SER A 644 -6.47 3.76 11.96
N THR A 645 -5.64 4.80 12.00
CA THR A 645 -4.88 5.19 13.21
C THR A 645 -5.69 6.02 14.19
N GLN A 646 -6.98 6.27 13.92
CA GLN A 646 -7.90 6.96 14.84
C GLN A 646 -8.04 6.26 16.20
N TYR A 647 -7.76 4.95 16.25
CA TYR A 647 -7.81 4.15 17.48
C TYR A 647 -6.44 3.98 18.14
N GLY A 648 -5.40 4.60 17.58
CA GLY A 648 -4.02 4.56 18.05
C GLY A 648 -3.05 3.87 17.08
N ALA A 649 -1.77 3.97 17.41
CA ALA A 649 -0.64 3.32 16.74
C ALA A 649 0.54 3.18 17.73
N PRO A 650 1.57 2.37 17.44
CA PRO A 650 2.75 2.18 18.29
C PRO A 650 3.48 3.47 18.74
N PHE A 651 3.47 4.52 17.92
CA PHE A 651 4.19 5.78 18.16
C PHE A 651 3.34 7.03 17.91
N ARG A 652 3.70 8.14 18.57
CA ARG A 652 3.10 9.46 18.32
C ARG A 652 3.37 9.97 16.90
N SER A 653 2.57 10.94 16.46
CA SER A 653 2.81 11.66 15.21
C SER A 653 4.14 12.43 15.28
N ILE A 654 4.80 12.58 14.12
CA ILE A 654 5.95 13.49 13.98
C ILE A 654 5.42 14.87 13.60
N THR A 655 5.82 15.89 14.35
CA THR A 655 5.31 17.26 14.17
C THR A 655 6.23 18.12 13.28
N VAL A 656 5.76 19.30 12.88
CA VAL A 656 6.61 20.31 12.20
C VAL A 656 7.79 20.68 13.10
N LYS A 657 7.56 20.85 14.41
CA LYS A 657 8.61 21.15 15.40
C LYS A 657 9.68 20.06 15.46
N ASP A 658 9.28 18.78 15.44
CA ASP A 658 10.23 17.66 15.35
C ASP A 658 11.07 17.71 14.06
N THR A 659 10.58 18.36 13.01
CA THR A 659 11.14 18.29 11.65
C THR A 659 12.11 19.44 11.36
N ILE A 660 11.79 20.67 11.79
CA ILE A 660 12.50 21.87 11.31
C ILE A 660 13.02 22.81 12.40
N ASN A 661 12.70 22.60 13.68
CA ASN A 661 12.99 23.57 14.75
C ASN A 661 14.50 23.79 15.02
N ASP A 662 15.35 22.86 14.61
CA ASP A 662 16.81 22.90 14.70
C ASP A 662 17.47 23.68 13.54
N LEU A 663 16.70 24.10 12.52
CA LEU A 663 17.24 24.80 11.36
C LEU A 663 17.52 26.28 11.68
N PRO A 664 18.65 26.84 11.21
CA PRO A 664 18.98 28.24 11.43
C PRO A 664 17.98 29.16 10.71
N PRO A 665 17.68 30.35 11.25
CA PRO A 665 16.76 31.28 10.59
C PRO A 665 17.34 31.79 9.27
N ILE A 666 16.46 31.95 8.27
CA ILE A 666 16.82 32.46 6.93
C ILE A 666 15.83 33.53 6.48
N GLU A 667 16.26 34.40 5.56
CA GLU A 667 15.41 35.45 5.00
C GLU A 667 14.67 34.99 3.73
N ASN A 668 13.67 35.79 3.31
CA ASN A 668 12.95 35.56 2.06
C ASN A 668 13.89 35.72 0.86
N GLY A 669 13.96 34.71 -0.01
CA GLY A 669 14.85 34.70 -1.17
C GLY A 669 16.26 34.21 -0.87
N GLU A 670 16.48 33.59 0.29
CA GLU A 670 17.74 32.93 0.63
C GLU A 670 18.19 31.96 -0.47
N SER A 671 19.45 32.10 -0.87
CA SER A 671 20.05 31.36 -1.99
C SER A 671 21.38 30.69 -1.65
N GLU A 672 21.93 30.92 -0.44
CA GLU A 672 23.14 30.24 0.01
C GLU A 672 22.87 28.75 0.20
N THR A 673 23.51 27.91 -0.62
CA THR A 673 23.23 26.47 -0.67
C THR A 673 23.85 25.69 0.47
N ASN A 674 24.95 26.17 1.06
CA ASN A 674 25.68 25.47 2.12
C ASN A 674 25.86 26.39 3.33
N ARG A 675 25.57 25.88 4.52
CA ARG A 675 25.69 26.64 5.78
C ARG A 675 25.95 25.68 6.94
N GLU A 676 26.41 26.20 8.07
CA GLU A 676 26.46 25.44 9.32
C GLU A 676 25.08 25.41 10.01
N TYR A 677 24.75 24.30 10.66
CA TYR A 677 23.48 24.16 11.39
C TYR A 677 23.33 25.13 12.56
N GLY A 678 24.44 25.54 13.20
CA GLY A 678 24.46 26.46 14.34
C GLY A 678 23.93 25.89 15.67
N ALA A 679 23.16 24.81 15.65
CA ALA A 679 22.64 24.12 16.83
C ALA A 679 22.67 22.59 16.66
N ASP A 680 22.75 21.86 17.77
CA ASP A 680 22.65 20.40 17.78
C ASP A 680 21.21 19.93 17.50
N PRO A 681 21.01 18.74 16.91
CA PRO A 681 19.67 18.18 16.72
C PRO A 681 19.03 17.87 18.07
N VAL A 682 17.80 18.35 18.26
CA VAL A 682 17.07 18.20 19.53
C VAL A 682 16.15 16.99 19.48
N SER A 683 15.27 16.95 18.47
CA SER A 683 14.29 15.87 18.31
C SER A 683 14.96 14.57 17.88
N TRP A 684 14.31 13.45 18.21
CA TRP A 684 14.72 12.14 17.69
C TRP A 684 14.74 12.12 16.16
N PHE A 685 13.78 12.77 15.51
CA PHE A 685 13.68 12.82 14.05
C PHE A 685 14.86 13.59 13.43
N GLN A 686 15.24 14.73 14.02
CA GLN A 686 16.42 15.50 13.60
C GLN A 686 17.70 14.70 13.76
N LYS A 687 17.85 13.96 14.87
CA LYS A 687 19.00 13.08 15.10
C LYS A 687 19.08 11.97 14.03
N LYS A 688 17.95 11.35 13.68
CA LYS A 688 17.85 10.33 12.61
C LYS A 688 18.18 10.89 11.22
N ILE A 689 17.68 12.08 10.88
CA ILE A 689 17.81 12.65 9.52
C ILE A 689 19.16 13.35 9.29
N ARG A 690 19.70 14.05 10.30
CA ARG A 690 21.02 14.68 10.20
C ARG A 690 22.15 13.65 10.13
N GLY A 691 22.03 12.55 10.87
CA GLY A 691 23.13 11.58 11.00
C GLY A 691 24.41 12.28 11.47
N ASN A 692 25.48 12.14 10.70
CA ASN A 692 26.79 12.75 10.99
C ASN A 692 27.06 14.03 10.17
N MET A 693 26.03 14.67 9.62
CA MET A 693 26.19 15.89 8.82
C MET A 693 26.50 17.10 9.69
N PHE A 694 27.59 17.79 9.38
CA PHE A 694 27.95 19.09 9.98
C PHE A 694 27.52 20.28 9.11
N VAL A 695 27.40 20.06 7.80
CA VAL A 695 27.00 21.07 6.81
C VAL A 695 25.53 20.87 6.45
N LEU A 696 24.76 21.93 6.55
CA LEU A 696 23.39 22.05 6.09
C LEU A 696 23.38 22.45 4.62
N THR A 697 22.82 21.61 3.77
CA THR A 697 22.69 21.88 2.33
C THR A 697 21.25 22.22 1.98
N ASP A 698 21.05 23.04 0.95
CA ASP A 698 19.74 23.37 0.37
C ASP A 698 18.72 23.99 1.32
N HIS A 699 19.17 24.69 2.37
CA HIS A 699 18.32 25.53 3.19
C HIS A 699 18.08 26.89 2.53
N ILE A 700 17.48 26.83 1.34
CA ILE A 700 17.20 27.95 0.42
C ILE A 700 15.70 28.06 0.18
N CYS A 701 15.18 29.28 -0.01
CA CYS A 701 13.75 29.49 -0.21
C CYS A 701 13.47 30.47 -1.35
N LYS A 702 12.30 30.34 -1.97
CA LYS A 702 11.91 31.22 -3.07
C LYS A 702 11.69 32.65 -2.58
N GLU A 703 12.14 33.60 -3.39
CA GLU A 703 11.82 35.01 -3.20
C GLU A 703 10.34 35.29 -3.53
N MET A 704 9.61 35.83 -2.56
CA MET A 704 8.27 36.36 -2.77
C MET A 704 8.28 37.74 -3.40
N ASP A 705 7.27 38.03 -4.21
CA ASP A 705 6.95 39.41 -4.61
C ASP A 705 6.61 40.27 -3.39
N GLU A 706 6.86 41.57 -3.52
CA GLU A 706 6.66 42.54 -2.45
C GLU A 706 5.25 42.46 -1.84
N THR A 707 4.23 42.23 -2.65
CA THR A 707 2.85 42.12 -2.17
C THR A 707 2.67 40.88 -1.28
N ASN A 708 3.16 39.71 -1.70
CA ASN A 708 3.03 38.49 -0.91
C ASN A 708 3.94 38.50 0.33
N LEU A 709 5.10 39.15 0.28
CA LEU A 709 5.93 39.36 1.46
C LEU A 709 5.22 40.23 2.50
N ILE A 710 4.58 41.33 2.07
CA ILE A 710 3.77 42.15 2.97
C ILE A 710 2.59 41.32 3.52
N ARG A 711 1.92 40.50 2.70
CA ARG A 711 0.87 39.60 3.20
C ARG A 711 1.41 38.68 4.30
N CYS A 712 2.51 37.98 4.04
CA CYS A 712 3.15 37.08 4.99
C CYS A 712 3.41 37.76 6.34
N LYS A 713 4.04 38.95 6.33
CA LYS A 713 4.33 39.75 7.53
C LYS A 713 3.08 40.16 8.32
N ASN A 714 1.91 40.24 7.69
CA ASN A 714 0.66 40.64 8.35
C ASN A 714 -0.19 39.44 8.78
N ILE A 715 0.26 38.21 8.52
CA ILE A 715 -0.42 37.01 9.02
C ILE A 715 0.12 36.68 10.41
N PRO A 716 -0.75 36.58 11.43
CA PRO A 716 -0.35 36.26 12.79
C PRO A 716 0.47 34.98 12.87
N LYS A 717 1.43 34.93 13.80
CA LYS A 717 2.24 33.75 14.09
C LYS A 717 1.52 32.81 15.07
N THR A 718 0.24 32.55 14.80
CA THR A 718 -0.60 31.67 15.62
C THR A 718 -1.02 30.44 14.82
N PRO A 719 -1.15 29.26 15.44
CA PRO A 719 -1.60 28.05 14.76
C PRO A 719 -2.89 28.27 13.97
N GLY A 720 -2.91 27.80 12.71
CA GLY A 720 -4.08 27.89 11.83
C GLY A 720 -4.35 29.26 11.20
N ALA A 721 -3.47 30.25 11.42
CA ALA A 721 -3.58 31.57 10.81
C ALA A 721 -3.39 31.51 9.28
N ASP A 722 -4.28 32.18 8.55
CA ASP A 722 -4.26 32.23 7.08
C ASP A 722 -4.78 33.56 6.53
N TRP A 723 -5.14 33.61 5.23
CA TRP A 723 -5.63 34.82 4.60
C TRP A 723 -6.86 35.45 5.28
N ARG A 724 -7.63 34.68 6.06
CA ARG A 724 -8.82 35.15 6.78
C ARG A 724 -8.47 36.11 7.91
N ASP A 725 -7.24 36.03 8.42
CA ASP A 725 -6.73 36.89 9.49
C ASP A 725 -6.10 38.19 8.96
N LEU A 726 -5.99 38.33 7.63
CA LEU A 726 -5.51 39.57 7.02
C LEU A 726 -6.55 40.69 7.20
N GLN A 727 -6.08 41.87 7.58
CA GLN A 727 -6.92 43.06 7.63
C GLN A 727 -7.28 43.53 6.22
N ASN A 728 -8.54 43.93 6.03
CA ASN A 728 -9.03 44.44 4.75
C ASN A 728 -8.60 45.90 4.49
N LEU A 729 -7.31 46.08 4.21
CA LEU A 729 -6.68 47.39 4.00
C LEU A 729 -5.98 47.45 2.63
N LYS A 730 -5.78 48.67 2.14
CA LYS A 730 -4.88 48.93 1.01
C LYS A 730 -3.51 49.35 1.53
N LYS A 731 -2.44 48.72 1.04
CA LYS A 731 -1.06 49.13 1.34
C LYS A 731 -0.38 49.68 0.09
N LYS A 732 0.47 50.68 0.29
CA LYS A 732 1.30 51.28 -0.74
C LYS A 732 2.57 50.45 -0.90
N LEU A 733 2.82 49.95 -2.12
CA LEU A 733 4.06 49.27 -2.48
C LEU A 733 5.20 50.28 -2.69
N SER A 734 6.44 49.79 -2.74
CA SER A 734 7.65 50.55 -3.08
C SER A 734 7.51 51.27 -4.44
N SER A 735 6.82 50.63 -5.39
CA SER A 735 6.44 51.21 -6.69
C SER A 735 5.40 52.35 -6.63
N GLY A 736 4.88 52.68 -5.45
CA GLY A 736 3.83 53.68 -5.25
C GLY A 736 2.40 53.18 -5.51
N LYS A 737 2.23 51.96 -6.05
CA LYS A 737 0.93 51.34 -6.33
C LYS A 737 0.22 50.94 -5.03
N MET A 738 -1.06 51.27 -4.92
CA MET A 738 -1.93 50.81 -3.83
C MET A 738 -2.50 49.43 -4.17
N VAL A 739 -2.31 48.46 -3.28
CA VAL A 739 -2.77 47.08 -3.47
C VAL A 739 -3.66 46.63 -2.31
N ASP A 740 -4.76 45.95 -2.64
CA ASP A 740 -5.62 45.30 -1.65
C ASP A 740 -4.89 44.11 -1.02
N MET A 741 -4.82 44.11 0.31
CA MET A 741 -4.18 43.03 1.06
C MET A 741 -4.91 41.70 0.90
N ILE A 742 -6.24 41.75 0.77
CA ILE A 742 -7.10 40.60 0.48
C ILE A 742 -7.53 40.64 -0.99
N PRO A 743 -7.04 39.73 -1.85
CA PRO A 743 -7.52 39.60 -3.22
C PRO A 743 -9.05 39.47 -3.32
N ALA A 744 -9.68 40.26 -4.18
CA ALA A 744 -11.15 40.28 -4.32
C ALA A 744 -11.75 38.90 -4.69
N TRP A 745 -11.04 38.11 -5.50
CA TRP A 745 -11.50 36.78 -5.92
C TRP A 745 -11.56 35.78 -4.75
N LEU A 746 -10.68 35.89 -3.74
CA LEU A 746 -10.72 35.04 -2.55
C LEU A 746 -12.02 35.25 -1.80
N ARG A 747 -12.42 36.50 -1.57
CA ARG A 747 -13.71 36.84 -0.96
C ARG A 747 -14.89 36.34 -1.78
N ASN A 748 -14.87 36.60 -3.09
CA ASN A 748 -16.00 36.30 -3.96
C ASN A 748 -16.25 34.79 -4.12
N LYS A 749 -15.18 33.97 -4.10
CA LYS A 749 -15.27 32.51 -4.27
C LYS A 749 -15.12 31.72 -2.96
N ALA A 750 -15.00 32.37 -1.80
CA ALA A 750 -14.79 31.71 -0.52
C ALA A 750 -15.89 30.69 -0.19
N LYS A 751 -17.17 31.07 -0.36
CA LYS A 751 -18.31 30.19 -0.03
C LYS A 751 -18.34 28.90 -0.86
N THR A 752 -17.88 28.95 -2.10
CA THR A 752 -17.90 27.80 -3.02
C THR A 752 -16.67 26.89 -2.89
N HIS A 753 -15.67 27.28 -2.11
CA HIS A 753 -14.39 26.57 -1.96
C HIS A 753 -13.99 26.40 -0.48
N ASN A 754 -14.96 26.10 0.39
CA ASN A 754 -14.75 25.86 1.82
C ASN A 754 -13.93 26.97 2.52
N GLY A 755 -14.21 28.23 2.17
CA GLY A 755 -13.52 29.39 2.74
C GLY A 755 -12.06 29.56 2.31
N TRP A 756 -11.57 28.81 1.31
CA TRP A 756 -10.15 28.80 0.91
C TRP A 756 -9.19 28.61 2.10
N LYS A 757 -9.59 27.77 3.07
CA LYS A 757 -8.80 27.51 4.28
C LYS A 757 -7.38 27.11 3.90
N GLY A 758 -6.39 27.74 4.53
CA GLY A 758 -4.97 27.46 4.31
C GLY A 758 -4.29 28.32 3.25
N ILE A 759 -4.99 29.08 2.41
CA ILE A 759 -4.34 30.04 1.49
C ILE A 759 -3.62 31.13 2.28
N PHE A 760 -2.36 31.42 1.91
CA PHE A 760 -1.43 32.23 2.71
C PHE A 760 -1.21 31.69 4.14
N GLY A 761 -1.50 30.42 4.41
CA GLY A 761 -1.44 29.84 5.74
C GLY A 761 -0.01 29.66 6.25
N ARG A 762 0.17 29.84 7.55
CA ARG A 762 1.37 29.40 8.28
C ARG A 762 1.24 27.94 8.69
N LEU A 763 2.36 27.23 8.66
CA LEU A 763 2.45 25.91 9.28
C LEU A 763 2.29 26.03 10.80
N ASP A 764 1.77 24.98 11.40
CA ASP A 764 1.64 24.83 12.86
C ASP A 764 2.79 23.97 13.38
N MET A 765 3.50 24.44 14.41
CA MET A 765 4.64 23.73 15.02
C MET A 765 4.23 22.37 15.58
N GLU A 766 3.04 22.26 16.17
CA GLU A 766 2.52 21.00 16.71
C GLU A 766 1.72 20.19 15.66
N GLY A 767 1.53 20.76 14.47
CA GLY A 767 0.81 20.13 13.37
C GLY A 767 1.71 19.31 12.44
N SER A 768 1.20 19.07 11.23
CA SER A 768 1.91 18.40 10.14
C SER A 768 1.94 19.28 8.89
N PHE A 769 2.94 19.07 8.03
CA PHE A 769 2.95 19.64 6.69
C PHE A 769 1.75 19.12 5.88
N ALA A 770 1.15 20.02 5.10
CA ALA A 770 0.31 19.58 3.98
C ALA A 770 1.18 18.89 2.91
N THR A 771 0.55 18.23 1.94
CA THR A 771 1.27 17.53 0.87
C THR A 771 2.31 18.46 0.22
N SER A 772 3.59 18.06 0.21
CA SER A 772 4.64 18.82 -0.47
C SER A 772 4.32 18.89 -1.95
N ILE A 773 4.24 20.13 -2.45
CA ILE A 773 3.95 20.43 -3.85
C ILE A 773 5.22 20.80 -4.58
N THR A 774 5.22 20.58 -5.89
CA THR A 774 6.36 20.84 -6.77
C THR A 774 6.72 22.31 -6.91
N ASP A 775 5.80 23.20 -6.54
CA ASP A 775 5.99 24.65 -6.56
C ASP A 775 5.23 25.30 -5.40
N PRO A 776 5.88 25.53 -4.24
CA PRO A 776 5.25 26.19 -3.10
C PRO A 776 4.88 27.63 -3.47
N ARG A 777 3.57 27.90 -3.44
CA ARG A 777 3.00 29.21 -3.75
C ARG A 777 1.92 29.55 -2.71
N PRO A 778 1.93 30.78 -2.16
CA PRO A 778 0.93 31.19 -1.16
C PRO A 778 -0.52 31.15 -1.67
N MET A 779 -0.71 31.39 -2.97
CA MET A 779 -2.01 31.31 -3.67
C MET A 779 -2.22 29.97 -4.40
N GLY A 780 -1.43 28.95 -4.09
CA GLY A 780 -1.61 27.59 -4.60
C GLY A 780 -2.83 26.91 -3.98
N MET A 781 -3.24 25.75 -4.52
CA MET A 781 -4.39 24.99 -3.96
C MET A 781 -4.16 24.51 -2.52
N VAL A 782 -2.90 24.25 -2.16
CA VAL A 782 -2.53 23.91 -0.76
C VAL A 782 -2.41 25.16 0.09
N GLY A 783 -1.74 26.20 -0.43
CA GLY A 783 -1.71 27.56 0.13
C GLY A 783 -0.93 27.73 1.44
N MET A 784 -0.82 26.68 2.26
CA MET A 784 -0.16 26.66 3.56
C MET A 784 1.34 26.39 3.36
N CYS A 785 2.07 27.44 3.00
CA CYS A 785 3.49 27.34 2.66
C CYS A 785 4.37 28.34 3.40
N PHE A 786 3.84 29.06 4.39
CA PHE A 786 4.64 29.96 5.22
C PHE A 786 5.25 29.23 6.41
N HIS A 787 6.48 29.62 6.76
CA HIS A 787 7.12 29.16 7.97
C HIS A 787 6.29 29.55 9.21
N PRO A 788 6.25 28.72 10.27
CA PRO A 788 5.49 29.01 11.48
C PRO A 788 5.82 30.38 12.08
N GLU A 789 7.12 30.71 12.16
CA GLU A 789 7.60 31.91 12.86
C GLU A 789 8.32 32.95 11.98
N GLN A 790 8.72 32.60 10.76
CA GLN A 790 9.57 33.42 9.89
C GLN A 790 8.73 33.97 8.73
N ASP A 791 9.05 35.16 8.24
CA ASP A 791 8.26 35.84 7.19
C ASP A 791 8.72 35.43 5.78
N ARG A 792 8.68 34.12 5.52
CA ARG A 792 9.13 33.51 4.27
C ARG A 792 8.32 32.26 3.91
N ILE A 793 8.50 31.81 2.67
CA ILE A 793 8.06 30.48 2.23
C ILE A 793 8.99 29.42 2.84
N ILE A 794 8.45 28.22 3.04
CA ILE A 794 9.24 27.04 3.39
C ILE A 794 10.38 26.79 2.38
N SER A 795 11.54 26.42 2.90
CA SER A 795 12.75 26.14 2.13
C SER A 795 12.71 24.77 1.46
N VAL A 796 13.65 24.54 0.54
CA VAL A 796 13.87 23.23 -0.10
C VAL A 796 14.18 22.17 0.95
N ARG A 797 15.10 22.43 1.87
CA ARG A 797 15.46 21.48 2.95
C ARG A 797 14.30 21.17 3.91
N GLU A 798 13.49 22.15 4.29
CA GLU A 798 12.29 21.90 5.11
C GLU A 798 11.30 20.98 4.39
N CYS A 799 11.11 21.17 3.08
CA CYS A 799 10.30 20.26 2.27
C CYS A 799 10.91 18.85 2.21
N ALA A 800 12.23 18.74 2.06
CA ALA A 800 12.93 17.45 2.02
C ALA A 800 12.76 16.68 3.35
N ARG A 801 12.92 17.37 4.48
CA ARG A 801 12.69 16.78 5.80
C ARG A 801 11.23 16.39 6.04
N SER A 802 10.26 17.17 5.55
CA SER A 802 8.84 16.79 5.66
C SER A 802 8.51 15.47 4.95
N GLN A 803 9.29 15.09 3.93
CA GLN A 803 9.20 13.81 3.22
C GLN A 803 10.09 12.73 3.84
N GLY A 804 10.84 13.04 4.88
CA GLY A 804 11.80 12.13 5.50
C GLY A 804 12.97 11.80 4.59
N PHE A 805 13.50 12.76 3.83
CA PHE A 805 14.83 12.59 3.19
C PHE A 805 15.95 12.84 4.21
N PRO A 806 17.04 12.06 4.17
CA PRO A 806 18.24 12.37 4.96
C PRO A 806 18.80 13.75 4.59
N ASP A 807 19.43 14.43 5.54
CA ASP A 807 20.07 15.72 5.23
C ASP A 807 21.28 15.57 4.29
N SER A 808 21.89 14.38 4.27
CA SER A 808 22.94 14.01 3.32
C SER A 808 22.44 13.78 1.89
N TYR A 809 21.12 13.76 1.65
CA TYR A 809 20.57 13.54 0.32
C TYR A 809 20.79 14.76 -0.57
N GLU A 810 21.36 14.55 -1.74
CA GLU A 810 21.71 15.60 -2.69
C GLU A 810 20.60 15.85 -3.70
N PHE A 811 20.31 17.13 -3.99
CA PHE A 811 19.35 17.54 -5.02
C PHE A 811 20.07 18.42 -6.05
N ALA A 812 19.73 18.28 -7.33
CA ALA A 812 20.38 19.00 -8.42
C ALA A 812 19.46 20.05 -9.07
N GLY A 813 20.04 21.00 -9.79
CA GLY A 813 19.31 22.06 -10.49
C GLY A 813 18.95 23.28 -9.64
N LYS A 814 18.03 24.11 -10.15
CA LYS A 814 17.60 25.37 -9.50
C LYS A 814 16.60 25.10 -8.37
N ILE A 815 16.31 26.12 -7.55
CA ILE A 815 15.35 26.04 -6.43
C ILE A 815 14.02 25.37 -6.84
N LEU A 816 13.47 25.74 -7.99
CA LEU A 816 12.21 25.16 -8.48
C LEU A 816 12.35 23.69 -8.88
N ASP A 817 13.50 23.29 -9.45
CA ASP A 817 13.77 21.90 -9.83
C ASP A 817 13.90 21.03 -8.57
N LYS A 818 14.56 21.54 -7.52
CA LYS A 818 14.68 20.85 -6.22
C LYS A 818 13.32 20.69 -5.54
N HIS A 819 12.49 21.74 -5.50
CA HIS A 819 11.12 21.61 -5.00
C HIS A 819 10.29 20.60 -5.82
N ARG A 820 10.48 20.55 -7.15
CA ARG A 820 9.81 19.58 -8.02
C ARG A 820 10.25 18.15 -7.71
N GLN A 821 11.54 17.90 -7.58
CA GLN A 821 12.10 16.60 -7.20
C GLN A 821 11.48 16.10 -5.89
N ILE A 822 11.53 16.91 -4.84
CA ILE A 822 10.96 16.57 -3.53
C ILE A 822 9.44 16.43 -3.60
N GLY A 823 8.77 17.31 -4.34
CA GLY A 823 7.32 17.31 -4.51
C GLY A 823 6.78 16.12 -5.31
N ASN A 824 7.60 15.51 -6.17
CA ASN A 824 7.24 14.31 -6.95
C ASN A 824 7.59 13.01 -6.22
N ALA A 825 8.68 13.00 -5.44
CA ALA A 825 9.21 11.80 -4.81
C ALA A 825 8.23 11.08 -3.85
N VAL A 826 8.38 9.77 -3.77
CA VAL A 826 7.81 8.97 -2.68
C VAL A 826 8.65 9.22 -1.42
N PRO A 827 8.04 9.48 -0.25
CA PRO A 827 8.80 9.63 0.99
C PRO A 827 9.60 8.34 1.28
N PRO A 828 10.94 8.39 1.44
CA PRO A 828 11.75 7.21 1.69
C PRO A 828 11.29 6.34 2.88
N PRO A 829 10.74 6.87 3.99
CA PRO A 829 10.24 6.04 5.10
C PRO A 829 9.09 5.12 4.71
N LEU A 830 8.17 5.62 3.87
CA LEU A 830 7.07 4.81 3.34
C LEU A 830 7.58 3.74 2.38
N ALA A 831 8.53 4.09 1.52
CA ALA A 831 9.19 3.15 0.61
C ALA A 831 10.00 2.07 1.37
N PHE A 832 10.63 2.43 2.49
CA PHE A 832 11.32 1.50 3.39
C PHE A 832 10.35 0.51 4.05
N ALA A 833 9.20 0.98 4.54
CA ALA A 833 8.16 0.12 5.09
C ALA A 833 7.62 -0.89 4.05
N LEU A 834 7.42 -0.44 2.80
CA LEU A 834 7.06 -1.31 1.68
C LEU A 834 8.19 -2.32 1.35
N GLY A 835 9.45 -1.87 1.36
CA GLY A 835 10.62 -2.71 1.14
C GLY A 835 10.77 -3.82 2.18
N ARG A 836 10.47 -3.56 3.46
CA ARG A 836 10.42 -4.59 4.50
C ARG A 836 9.41 -5.70 4.19
N LYS A 837 8.21 -5.35 3.72
CA LYS A 837 7.21 -6.36 3.33
C LYS A 837 7.60 -7.13 2.08
N LEU A 838 8.30 -6.50 1.15
CA LEU A 838 8.92 -7.20 0.03
C LEU A 838 10.03 -8.16 0.51
N LYS A 839 10.87 -7.75 1.48
CA LYS A 839 11.90 -8.61 2.10
C LYS A 839 11.28 -9.86 2.72
N GLU A 840 10.22 -9.68 3.52
CA GLU A 840 9.47 -10.79 4.12
C GLU A 840 8.95 -11.77 3.05
N ALA A 841 8.36 -11.26 1.97
CA ALA A 841 7.84 -12.08 0.88
C ALA A 841 8.93 -12.89 0.16
N VAL A 842 10.09 -12.27 -0.12
CA VAL A 842 11.24 -12.93 -0.76
C VAL A 842 11.80 -14.04 0.14
N LEU A 843 11.85 -13.82 1.46
CA LEU A 843 12.34 -14.79 2.43
C LEU A 843 11.37 -15.98 2.59
N LEU A 844 10.06 -15.70 2.68
CA LEU A 844 9.03 -16.74 2.83
C LEU A 844 9.04 -17.77 1.69
N LYS A 845 9.32 -17.34 0.45
CA LYS A 845 9.42 -18.27 -0.69
C LYS A 845 10.57 -19.28 -0.56
N LYS A 846 11.68 -18.89 0.06
CA LYS A 846 12.89 -19.75 0.13
C LYS A 846 12.78 -20.83 1.20
N LEU A 847 11.79 -20.74 2.09
CA LEU A 847 11.51 -21.81 3.01
C LEU A 847 10.83 -22.94 2.25
N PRO A 848 11.35 -24.17 2.28
CA PRO A 848 10.52 -25.31 1.89
C PRO A 848 9.29 -25.23 2.80
N LEU A 849 8.11 -25.07 2.20
CA LEU A 849 6.83 -25.28 2.87
C LEU A 849 6.95 -26.66 3.53
N GLN A 850 7.19 -26.69 4.84
CA GLN A 850 7.03 -27.91 5.60
C GLN A 850 5.55 -28.23 5.49
N GLN A 851 5.29 -29.27 4.70
CA GLN A 851 3.99 -29.87 4.46
C GLN A 851 3.28 -30.25 5.75
#